data_AF-A0A7S6MRT7-F1
#
_entry.id   AF-A0A7S6MRT7-F1
#
_cell.length_a   1.000
_cell.length_b   1.000
_cell.length_c   1.000
_cell.angle_alpha   90.00
_cell.angle_beta   90.00
_cell.angle_gamma   90.00
#
_symmetry.space_group_name_H-M   'P 1'
#
loop_
_entity.id
_entity.type
_entity.pdbx_description
1 polymer ?
#
loop_
_entity_poly.entity_id
_entity_poly.type
_entity_poly.pdbx_seq_one_letter_code
_entity_poly.pdbx_strand_id
1 'polypeptide(L)'
;MKIPEYFRKEISPKFAPDSKEELRFIPLIKYERTSSNCEGRRRRPFARIVVFASTITTLALAPCAHAINAYWLGGSSDDWDGFHWDVGGSGLATSLVNSNDESIYDLYFGSRGHSDINGIVTTTNSVSPSSLNFSQQNWTLNVGAIASGATSASPVHLNVNHTSPTVTINSTYGISFGTPLSSSYMDMNVDTGSVLTLNASVYGRGSLNKYGDGTVVINSGGRPGVVSGTNVFGGTLITDSPYNDYNVRAGATANFNIPDYYGDFTYTGNIYGAGNFVKTGGGTLTMTTDVYYTGSTTVEGGRLVLATFHNPYVTSGFTFNGGDLELSTRTSNMTYANTIQGSHSFTKSGSMNLTLTGRDNHAGGGVFVTGGNLTENIPMGDSYTLSSGGSLTFNANGAEGVYFSGRITGAGAFVKTGSGSFYLTGDNTYTGGTSVNGGSLFDYNPHGDYALAPSTTLYFPVNDNRTYAGSISGSIIGSGDVVLLGSGTLTRTGSPVLWSGTTHIYNDGRLIDLHPQGNYRLEGFDGASGNLEFANSGPVFFGDPSFPYPGSVGGSISGPGNFTKSGAGDLIFTRNMTYEGQTTINGGNLVALVSNALPTSTDLTVNAGGSFVASGGKLQTIGSLAGGGLVTLSGNTLTINGSTNATFSGVISETAGSSVVKGGAGTQTFTGVNTYTGGTFVNDGRLIDAHPHGSYTLSNFGELEFPNAGNISGLAVRTANNVVLNTSGDVVTIGRALTYNAGQIYTSDGGTTAFTGGVYGSGNFTGHGTVSFTGAYSPGDGSSPAASVTFEGNLVLHSTDGLLMGLGSFASDHITVYGAANLGGILNISWLAGDSISVTRGESFDLFDFRGSSHGMFSSISLPVLPSDLRWDISTLYSTGEISVMTAVPEPNTLATLCLGTGIVLLVNRRRRRTSR
;
A
#
# COMPACT_ATOMS: atom_id res chain seq x y z
N MET A 1 -0.66 21.33 43.03
CA MET A 1 -0.36 21.63 44.45
C MET A 1 1.00 21.02 44.76
N LYS A 2 1.90 21.77 45.43
CA LYS A 2 3.32 21.49 45.69
C LYS A 2 3.56 20.45 46.82
N ILE A 3 4.55 19.54 46.65
CA ILE A 3 5.78 19.26 47.47
C ILE A 3 5.61 19.11 49.02
N PRO A 4 6.39 18.30 49.81
CA PRO A 4 6.94 16.92 49.74
C PRO A 4 7.01 16.21 51.15
N GLU A 5 7.77 15.11 51.30
CA GLU A 5 8.95 14.96 52.22
C GLU A 5 9.12 13.62 52.98
N TYR A 6 10.41 13.41 53.29
CA TYR A 6 11.19 12.24 53.68
C TYR A 6 11.11 11.87 55.18
N PHE A 7 11.34 10.58 55.46
CA PHE A 7 11.92 9.93 56.64
C PHE A 7 11.18 9.78 58.01
N ARG A 8 11.15 8.49 58.41
CA ARG A 8 11.38 7.88 59.75
C ARG A 8 10.18 7.60 60.67
N LYS A 9 9.81 6.31 60.78
CA LYS A 9 10.16 5.37 61.88
C LYS A 9 9.01 4.39 62.21
N GLU A 10 9.36 3.09 62.16
CA GLU A 10 8.82 1.91 62.85
C GLU A 10 7.34 1.86 63.28
N ILE A 11 6.63 0.83 62.82
CA ILE A 11 5.91 -0.17 63.64
C ILE A 11 5.50 -1.34 62.70
N SER A 12 6.07 -2.53 62.92
CA SER A 12 5.43 -3.81 62.54
C SER A 12 4.43 -4.18 63.64
N PRO A 13 3.32 -4.89 63.34
CA PRO A 13 3.37 -6.34 63.54
C PRO A 13 2.42 -7.23 62.68
N LYS A 14 2.91 -8.46 62.45
CA LYS A 14 2.22 -9.78 62.50
C LYS A 14 1.32 -10.24 61.33
N PHE A 15 1.73 -11.34 60.69
CA PHE A 15 1.13 -12.71 60.74
C PHE A 15 2.16 -13.66 60.08
N ALA A 16 2.99 -14.40 60.82
CA ALA A 16 2.81 -15.72 61.44
C ALA A 16 2.90 -16.94 60.48
N PRO A 17 3.48 -18.06 60.92
CA PRO A 17 4.20 -19.05 60.10
C PRO A 17 3.48 -20.40 59.99
N ASP A 18 3.83 -21.23 59.00
CA ASP A 18 3.95 -22.69 59.14
C ASP A 18 4.33 -23.36 57.80
N SER A 19 5.51 -24.00 57.76
CA SER A 19 5.62 -25.46 57.58
C SER A 19 7.08 -25.89 57.36
N LYS A 20 7.67 -26.43 58.44
CA LYS A 20 8.55 -27.60 58.51
C LYS A 20 9.38 -27.98 57.26
N GLU A 21 10.69 -27.73 57.33
CA GLU A 21 11.67 -28.74 56.90
C GLU A 21 12.68 -29.02 58.02
N GLU A 22 12.86 -30.30 58.30
CA GLU A 22 13.71 -30.87 59.33
C GLU A 22 15.19 -30.59 59.05
N LEU A 23 15.86 -29.88 59.96
CA LEU A 23 17.32 -29.95 60.09
C LEU A 23 17.70 -31.33 60.63
N ARG A 24 17.84 -32.31 59.73
CA ARG A 24 18.47 -33.60 60.04
C ARG A 24 19.96 -33.38 60.24
N PHE A 25 20.40 -33.46 61.49
CA PHE A 25 21.79 -33.72 61.84
C PHE A 25 22.19 -35.09 61.26
N ILE A 26 22.95 -35.07 60.17
CA ILE A 26 23.69 -36.25 59.70
C ILE A 26 24.99 -36.28 60.51
N PRO A 27 25.26 -37.31 61.34
CA PRO A 27 26.57 -37.48 61.94
C PRO A 27 27.54 -37.91 60.83
N LEU A 28 28.50 -37.05 60.50
CA LEU A 28 29.61 -37.40 59.63
C LEU A 28 30.47 -38.44 60.36
N ILE A 29 30.26 -39.70 59.99
CA ILE A 29 31.11 -40.84 60.31
C ILE A 29 32.51 -40.53 59.78
N LYS A 30 33.46 -40.47 60.71
CA LYS A 30 34.88 -40.28 60.49
C LYS A 30 35.44 -41.50 59.75
N TYR A 31 35.65 -41.40 58.44
CA TYR A 31 36.54 -42.33 57.72
C TYR A 31 37.97 -41.84 57.91
N GLU A 32 38.64 -42.33 58.96
CA GLU A 32 40.10 -42.25 59.06
C GLU A 32 40.69 -43.20 58.01
N ARG A 33 41.18 -42.64 56.90
CA ARG A 33 42.13 -43.35 56.05
C ARG A 33 43.51 -43.16 56.68
N THR A 34 43.95 -44.17 57.41
CA THR A 34 45.32 -44.29 57.90
C THR A 34 46.30 -44.27 56.73
N SER A 35 47.04 -43.17 56.53
CA SER A 35 48.35 -43.25 55.90
C SER A 35 49.37 -43.51 57.01
N SER A 36 49.83 -44.76 57.06
CA SER A 36 50.96 -45.19 57.88
C SER A 36 52.23 -44.53 57.36
N ASN A 37 52.82 -43.65 58.17
CA ASN A 37 54.25 -43.31 58.31
C ASN A 37 54.41 -41.81 58.55
N CYS A 38 54.49 -41.41 59.83
CA CYS A 38 55.19 -40.20 60.29
C CYS A 38 55.06 -40.10 61.84
N GLU A 39 55.85 -40.87 62.56
CA GLU A 39 56.09 -40.63 64.00
C GLU A 39 57.32 -39.75 64.20
N GLY A 40 57.20 -38.73 65.07
CA GLY A 40 58.32 -38.24 65.87
C GLY A 40 58.63 -36.74 65.77
N ARG A 41 57.99 -35.93 66.63
CA ARG A 41 58.64 -35.10 67.69
C ARG A 41 57.64 -34.12 68.30
N ARG A 42 57.55 -34.15 69.64
CA ARG A 42 56.69 -33.33 70.49
C ARG A 42 57.06 -31.85 70.43
N ARG A 43 56.07 -30.95 70.25
CA ARG A 43 56.11 -29.56 70.76
C ARG A 43 54.74 -29.18 71.37
N ARG A 44 54.80 -28.43 72.48
CA ARG A 44 53.70 -28.11 73.42
C ARG A 44 52.74 -27.02 72.89
N PRO A 45 51.48 -26.95 73.37
CA PRO A 45 50.48 -26.01 72.86
C PRO A 45 50.54 -24.65 73.58
N PHE A 46 50.29 -23.55 72.86
CA PHE A 46 49.90 -22.27 73.47
C PHE A 46 48.57 -21.75 72.90
N ALA A 47 47.66 -21.52 73.84
CA ALA A 47 46.53 -20.59 73.93
C ALA A 47 45.56 -20.37 72.75
N ARG A 48 44.27 -20.63 73.07
CA ARG A 48 43.08 -20.15 72.38
C ARG A 48 42.87 -18.65 72.60
N ILE A 49 42.62 -17.89 71.54
CA ILE A 49 41.87 -16.63 71.60
C ILE A 49 40.64 -16.79 70.70
N VAL A 50 39.48 -16.47 71.26
CA VAL A 50 38.17 -16.42 70.59
C VAL A 50 38.00 -15.01 70.02
N VAL A 51 37.72 -14.88 68.72
CA VAL A 51 37.16 -13.66 68.12
C VAL A 51 36.03 -14.04 67.16
N PHE A 52 34.83 -13.53 67.44
CA PHE A 52 33.70 -13.46 66.52
C PHE A 52 33.70 -12.06 65.90
N ALA A 53 33.90 -11.94 64.58
CA ALA A 53 33.18 -11.05 63.66
C ALA A 53 33.90 -10.94 62.29
N SER A 54 33.11 -11.22 61.24
CA SER A 54 33.13 -10.75 59.84
C SER A 54 34.44 -10.33 59.16
N THR A 55 34.66 -10.93 57.98
CA THR A 55 35.51 -10.50 56.85
C THR A 55 36.97 -10.21 57.19
N ILE A 56 37.83 -11.22 57.06
CA ILE A 56 39.25 -11.14 56.65
C ILE A 56 39.71 -12.55 56.24
N THR A 57 40.19 -12.61 54.99
CA THR A 57 41.16 -13.54 54.36
C THR A 57 41.10 -15.04 54.67
N THR A 58 40.80 -15.80 53.62
CA THR A 58 41.30 -17.16 53.42
C THR A 58 42.83 -17.12 53.28
N LEU A 59 43.55 -17.27 54.39
CA LEU A 59 44.88 -17.87 54.37
C LEU A 59 44.68 -19.37 54.14
N ALA A 60 45.10 -19.85 52.97
CA ALA A 60 45.08 -21.26 52.63
C ALA A 60 45.91 -22.06 53.64
N LEU A 61 45.25 -22.92 54.41
CA LEU A 61 45.87 -24.05 55.09
C LEU A 61 45.90 -25.23 54.11
N ALA A 62 47.06 -25.49 53.50
CA ALA A 62 47.53 -26.84 53.18
C ALA A 62 49.00 -26.83 52.71
N PRO A 63 50.00 -26.97 53.61
CA PRO A 63 51.29 -27.52 53.26
C PRO A 63 51.27 -29.04 53.45
N CYS A 64 51.56 -29.81 52.40
CA CYS A 64 51.95 -31.21 52.55
C CYS A 64 53.41 -31.38 52.15
N ALA A 65 54.23 -31.70 53.16
CA ALA A 65 55.57 -32.32 53.13
C ALA A 65 56.77 -31.46 52.64
N HIS A 66 57.59 -31.06 53.63
CA HIS A 66 59.04 -30.79 53.55
C HIS A 66 59.57 -29.61 52.69
N ALA A 67 58.80 -28.53 52.47
CA ALA A 67 59.40 -27.34 51.86
C ALA A 67 60.37 -26.61 52.81
N ILE A 68 61.57 -26.29 52.34
CA ILE A 68 62.55 -25.47 53.06
C ILE A 68 62.38 -24.00 52.61
N ASN A 69 62.27 -23.08 53.58
CA ASN A 69 62.13 -21.66 53.28
C ASN A 69 63.50 -21.06 52.90
N ALA A 70 63.58 -20.44 51.72
CA ALA A 70 64.73 -19.67 51.28
C ALA A 70 64.35 -18.20 51.05
N TYR A 71 65.16 -17.28 51.57
CA TYR A 71 64.91 -15.84 51.55
C TYR A 71 65.95 -15.15 50.67
N TRP A 72 65.51 -14.38 49.66
CA TRP A 72 66.39 -13.53 48.86
C TRP A 72 66.94 -12.39 49.72
N LEU A 73 68.25 -12.24 49.77
CA LEU A 73 68.95 -11.24 50.59
C LEU A 73 69.26 -9.95 49.84
N GLY A 74 69.04 -9.89 48.52
CA GLY A 74 69.34 -8.73 47.69
C GLY A 74 70.84 -8.56 47.38
N GLY A 75 71.16 -7.59 46.53
CA GLY A 75 72.53 -7.28 46.14
C GLY A 75 72.65 -6.14 45.13
N SER A 76 73.88 -5.90 44.68
CA SER A 76 74.16 -5.05 43.50
C SER A 76 74.40 -5.88 42.22
N SER A 77 74.30 -7.21 42.34
CA SER A 77 74.55 -8.20 41.30
C SER A 77 73.53 -9.31 41.46
N ASP A 78 72.47 -9.30 40.65
CA ASP A 78 71.29 -10.13 40.90
C ASP A 78 71.24 -11.35 40.00
N ASP A 79 72.32 -12.12 40.10
CA ASP A 79 72.42 -13.45 39.52
C ASP A 79 71.96 -14.48 40.56
N TRP A 80 70.84 -15.14 40.29
CA TRP A 80 70.30 -16.21 41.14
C TRP A 80 71.33 -17.34 41.30
N ASP A 81 72.18 -17.57 40.30
CA ASP A 81 73.18 -18.63 40.28
C ASP A 81 74.41 -18.29 41.17
N GLY A 82 74.53 -17.04 41.66
CA GLY A 82 75.76 -16.44 42.20
C GLY A 82 75.84 -16.08 43.70
N PHE A 83 75.08 -16.74 44.60
CA PHE A 83 75.01 -16.55 46.08
C PHE A 83 74.22 -15.34 46.62
N HIS A 84 72.92 -15.49 46.87
CA HIS A 84 72.09 -14.41 47.47
C HIS A 84 70.89 -14.92 48.30
N TRP A 85 70.94 -16.16 48.79
CA TRP A 85 69.80 -16.80 49.49
C TRP A 85 70.16 -17.22 50.91
N ASP A 86 69.31 -16.88 51.89
CA ASP A 86 69.34 -17.46 53.25
C ASP A 86 68.37 -18.63 53.35
N VAL A 87 68.91 -19.83 53.57
CA VAL A 87 68.12 -21.06 53.74
C VAL A 87 68.00 -21.36 55.23
N GLY A 88 66.79 -21.17 55.79
CA GLY A 88 66.48 -21.56 57.17
C GLY A 88 67.24 -20.85 58.29
N GLY A 89 67.81 -19.64 58.06
CA GLY A 89 68.54 -18.88 59.08
C GLY A 89 69.92 -19.46 59.42
N SER A 90 70.47 -20.30 58.55
CA SER A 90 71.72 -21.05 58.78
C SER A 90 72.90 -20.61 57.90
N GLY A 91 72.70 -19.64 56.99
CA GLY A 91 73.75 -19.04 56.15
C GLY A 91 73.44 -19.09 54.64
N LEU A 92 74.32 -18.48 53.85
CA LEU A 92 74.23 -18.40 52.38
C LEU A 92 74.38 -19.80 51.74
N ALA A 93 73.43 -20.20 50.90
CA ALA A 93 73.52 -21.44 50.10
C ALA A 93 74.33 -21.23 48.80
N THR A 94 75.09 -22.26 48.40
CA THR A 94 76.00 -22.22 47.23
C THR A 94 75.34 -22.58 45.90
N SER A 95 74.15 -23.20 45.89
CA SER A 95 73.34 -23.44 44.69
C SER A 95 71.91 -23.87 45.06
N LEU A 96 70.90 -23.16 44.55
CA LEU A 96 69.47 -23.55 44.58
C LEU A 96 68.97 -24.00 43.20
N VAL A 97 69.87 -24.10 42.22
CA VAL A 97 69.57 -24.21 40.80
C VAL A 97 70.12 -25.54 40.27
N ASN A 98 69.29 -26.32 39.57
CA ASN A 98 69.61 -27.65 39.01
C ASN A 98 69.98 -28.76 40.03
N SER A 99 69.53 -28.71 41.28
CA SER A 99 69.61 -29.91 42.14
C SER A 99 68.61 -30.95 41.64
N ASN A 100 69.07 -32.15 41.28
CA ASN A 100 68.20 -33.28 40.93
C ASN A 100 67.30 -33.74 42.10
N ASP A 101 67.40 -33.10 43.27
CA ASP A 101 66.43 -33.18 44.35
C ASP A 101 65.17 -32.43 43.92
N GLU A 102 64.05 -33.17 43.85
CA GLU A 102 62.70 -32.68 43.65
C GLU A 102 62.46 -31.43 44.53
N SER A 103 62.64 -30.22 43.99
CA SER A 103 63.08 -29.08 44.79
C SER A 103 61.94 -28.51 45.64
N ILE A 104 61.87 -28.97 46.88
CA ILE A 104 60.89 -28.61 47.90
C ILE A 104 61.29 -27.27 48.55
N TYR A 105 61.28 -26.15 47.84
CA TYR A 105 61.61 -24.84 48.42
C TYR A 105 60.48 -23.82 48.27
N ASP A 106 60.16 -23.16 49.39
CA ASP A 106 59.35 -21.95 49.42
C ASP A 106 60.30 -20.74 49.35
N LEU A 107 60.26 -20.04 48.22
CA LEU A 107 61.15 -18.91 47.94
C LEU A 107 60.46 -17.60 48.29
N TYR A 108 61.15 -16.75 49.04
CA TYR A 108 60.63 -15.47 49.50
C TYR A 108 61.51 -14.30 49.05
N PHE A 109 60.90 -13.31 48.39
CA PHE A 109 61.49 -12.07 47.94
C PHE A 109 60.99 -10.92 48.80
N GLY A 110 61.89 -10.22 49.48
CA GLY A 110 61.56 -9.06 50.31
C GLY A 110 60.77 -9.39 51.58
N SER A 111 60.94 -10.54 52.24
CA SER A 111 60.17 -10.90 53.45
C SER A 111 60.92 -10.73 54.78
N ARG A 112 62.21 -10.36 54.74
CA ARG A 112 63.06 -10.07 55.92
C ARG A 112 63.47 -8.60 56.08
N GLY A 113 62.82 -7.68 55.37
CA GLY A 113 63.16 -6.25 55.45
C GLY A 113 64.40 -5.86 54.63
N HIS A 114 64.87 -6.77 53.77
CA HIS A 114 65.86 -6.47 52.76
C HIS A 114 65.13 -5.99 51.49
N SER A 115 65.18 -4.68 51.24
CA SER A 115 64.84 -4.13 49.92
C SER A 115 66.02 -4.37 49.00
N ASP A 116 65.81 -5.11 47.92
CA ASP A 116 66.80 -5.20 46.85
C ASP A 116 66.82 -3.88 46.07
N ILE A 117 68.00 -3.37 45.70
CA ILE A 117 68.14 -2.00 45.17
C ILE A 117 67.50 -1.82 43.80
N ASN A 118 67.38 -2.87 42.99
CA ASN A 118 66.77 -2.80 41.67
C ASN A 118 65.53 -3.71 41.51
N GLY A 119 65.31 -4.64 42.43
CA GLY A 119 64.18 -5.56 42.42
C GLY A 119 64.24 -6.58 41.28
N ILE A 120 65.38 -6.77 40.64
CA ILE A 120 65.57 -7.67 39.50
C ILE A 120 66.29 -8.91 40.00
N VAL A 121 65.89 -10.11 39.57
CA VAL A 121 66.60 -11.37 39.84
C VAL A 121 66.67 -12.17 38.54
N THR A 122 67.86 -12.60 38.13
CA THR A 122 68.08 -13.25 36.83
C THR A 122 68.77 -14.60 36.96
N THR A 123 68.29 -15.61 36.23
CA THR A 123 68.98 -16.88 35.96
C THR A 123 68.66 -17.36 34.55
N THR A 124 69.62 -18.03 33.92
CA THR A 124 69.40 -18.70 32.63
C THR A 124 68.87 -20.12 32.79
N ASN A 125 68.90 -20.66 34.00
CA ASN A 125 68.51 -22.04 34.30
C ASN A 125 67.00 -22.17 34.57
N SER A 126 66.51 -23.40 34.51
CA SER A 126 65.14 -23.74 34.93
C SER A 126 65.09 -23.93 36.44
N VAL A 127 64.00 -23.49 37.06
CA VAL A 127 63.77 -23.57 38.51
C VAL A 127 62.51 -24.36 38.81
N SER A 128 62.50 -25.08 39.93
CA SER A 128 61.38 -25.92 40.34
C SER A 128 60.90 -25.61 41.76
N PRO A 129 60.43 -24.38 42.06
CA PRO A 129 60.00 -24.01 43.40
C PRO A 129 58.67 -24.66 43.79
N SER A 130 58.46 -24.85 45.11
CA SER A 130 57.14 -25.14 45.68
C SER A 130 56.27 -23.88 45.70
N SER A 131 56.86 -22.75 46.10
CA SER A 131 56.21 -21.45 46.01
C SER A 131 57.19 -20.30 45.72
N LEU A 132 56.71 -19.26 45.05
CA LEU A 132 57.36 -17.97 44.90
C LEU A 132 56.53 -16.92 45.63
N ASN A 133 57.11 -16.21 46.60
CA ASN A 133 56.42 -15.28 47.48
C ASN A 133 57.07 -13.89 47.40
N PHE A 134 56.32 -12.87 47.00
CA PHE A 134 56.85 -11.51 46.76
C PHE A 134 56.22 -10.49 47.71
N SER A 135 57.06 -9.62 48.31
CA SER A 135 56.62 -8.49 49.14
C SER A 135 57.58 -7.28 49.08
N GLN A 136 57.17 -6.18 49.72
CA GLN A 136 57.92 -4.93 49.99
C GLN A 136 58.19 -3.98 48.80
N GLN A 137 58.34 -4.48 47.58
CA GLN A 137 58.69 -3.65 46.43
C GLN A 137 58.29 -4.29 45.09
N ASN A 138 58.59 -3.62 43.98
CA ASN A 138 58.42 -4.18 42.65
C ASN A 138 59.49 -5.24 42.38
N TRP A 139 59.09 -6.33 41.73
CA TRP A 139 60.00 -7.44 41.41
C TRP A 139 59.97 -7.79 39.92
N THR A 140 61.14 -8.08 39.35
CA THR A 140 61.30 -8.67 38.01
C THR A 140 62.15 -9.92 38.09
N LEU A 141 61.58 -11.06 37.76
CA LEU A 141 62.22 -12.36 37.78
C LEU A 141 62.46 -12.85 36.35
N ASN A 142 63.71 -12.97 35.93
CA ASN A 142 64.09 -13.55 34.65
C ASN A 142 64.61 -14.97 34.87
N VAL A 143 63.96 -15.97 34.27
CA VAL A 143 64.27 -17.39 34.47
C VAL A 143 64.30 -18.14 33.14
N GLY A 144 65.00 -19.28 33.10
CA GLY A 144 64.89 -20.25 32.00
C GLY A 144 63.46 -20.79 31.90
N ALA A 145 63.07 -21.67 32.83
CA ALA A 145 61.72 -22.20 32.99
C ALA A 145 61.31 -22.17 34.47
N ILE A 146 60.00 -22.19 34.74
CA ILE A 146 59.47 -22.60 36.05
C ILE A 146 58.79 -23.94 35.83
N ALA A 147 59.21 -25.00 36.50
CA ALA A 147 58.66 -26.34 36.29
C ALA A 147 58.42 -27.08 37.61
N SER A 148 57.29 -27.78 37.77
CA SER A 148 57.22 -28.86 38.76
C SER A 148 58.18 -29.98 38.34
N GLY A 149 59.03 -30.49 39.24
CA GLY A 149 60.09 -31.45 38.91
C GLY A 149 59.64 -32.66 38.06
N ALA A 150 60.59 -33.26 37.32
CA ALA A 150 60.32 -34.28 36.29
C ALA A 150 59.65 -35.59 36.79
N THR A 151 59.60 -35.83 38.11
CA THR A 151 59.19 -37.11 38.72
C THR A 151 58.00 -37.00 39.68
N SER A 152 57.64 -35.80 40.18
CA SER A 152 56.56 -35.62 41.16
C SER A 152 55.59 -34.48 40.81
N ALA A 153 54.31 -34.76 41.02
CA ALA A 153 53.13 -33.98 40.65
C ALA A 153 52.94 -32.71 41.52
N SER A 154 53.99 -31.92 41.74
CA SER A 154 53.94 -30.83 42.72
C SER A 154 53.21 -29.60 42.17
N PRO A 155 52.31 -28.97 42.96
CA PRO A 155 51.68 -27.71 42.57
C PRO A 155 52.68 -26.56 42.57
N VAL A 156 52.41 -25.53 41.78
CA VAL A 156 53.19 -24.29 41.76
C VAL A 156 52.37 -23.18 42.41
N HIS A 157 52.90 -22.54 43.44
CA HIS A 157 52.23 -21.43 44.13
C HIS A 157 52.94 -20.10 43.87
N LEU A 158 52.23 -19.09 43.37
CA LEU A 158 52.72 -17.73 43.18
C LEU A 158 51.95 -16.79 44.11
N ASN A 159 52.61 -16.17 45.07
CA ASN A 159 52.00 -15.31 46.08
C ASN A 159 52.58 -13.89 45.97
N VAL A 160 51.72 -12.89 45.78
CA VAL A 160 52.11 -11.47 45.70
C VAL A 160 51.34 -10.68 46.75
N ASN A 161 52.08 -10.10 47.69
CA ASN A 161 51.54 -9.27 48.76
C ASN A 161 51.25 -7.84 48.26
N HIS A 162 50.29 -7.14 48.87
CA HIS A 162 49.93 -5.75 48.54
C HIS A 162 51.09 -4.76 48.63
N THR A 163 52.13 -5.10 49.39
CA THR A 163 53.38 -4.32 49.47
C THR A 163 54.28 -4.44 48.22
N SER A 164 53.93 -5.32 47.28
CA SER A 164 54.55 -5.45 45.97
C SER A 164 53.56 -5.03 44.88
N PRO A 165 53.55 -3.76 44.46
CA PRO A 165 52.60 -3.27 43.46
C PRO A 165 52.72 -3.98 42.10
N THR A 166 53.95 -4.26 41.65
CA THR A 166 54.17 -4.99 40.40
C THR A 166 55.18 -6.12 40.57
N VAL A 167 54.83 -7.30 40.05
CA VAL A 167 55.72 -8.46 39.95
C VAL A 167 55.69 -8.94 38.51
N THR A 168 56.84 -9.02 37.86
CA THR A 168 56.98 -9.54 36.49
C THR A 168 57.83 -10.79 36.50
N ILE A 169 57.37 -11.86 35.87
CA ILE A 169 58.12 -13.10 35.65
C ILE A 169 58.30 -13.28 34.15
N ASN A 170 59.53 -13.19 33.68
CA ASN A 170 59.93 -13.48 32.31
C ASN A 170 60.52 -14.88 32.25
N SER A 171 59.91 -15.77 31.47
CA SER A 171 60.42 -17.13 31.29
C SER A 171 60.67 -17.46 29.82
N THR A 172 61.89 -17.92 29.53
CA THR A 172 62.32 -18.30 28.17
C THR A 172 61.62 -19.56 27.66
N TYR A 173 61.43 -20.57 28.52
CA TYR A 173 60.89 -21.90 28.18
C TYR A 173 59.47 -22.14 28.72
N GLY A 174 58.89 -21.16 29.41
CA GLY A 174 57.54 -21.21 29.95
C GLY A 174 57.45 -21.72 31.38
N ILE A 175 56.22 -21.77 31.86
CA ILE A 175 55.85 -22.18 33.21
C ILE A 175 55.03 -23.46 33.10
N SER A 176 55.50 -24.54 33.72
CA SER A 176 54.89 -25.86 33.67
C SER A 176 54.52 -26.39 35.04
N PHE A 177 53.37 -27.06 35.15
CA PHE A 177 52.91 -27.71 36.38
C PHE A 177 52.27 -29.08 36.10
N GLY A 178 52.62 -30.08 36.91
CA GLY A 178 52.23 -31.48 36.71
C GLY A 178 53.09 -32.22 35.68
N THR A 179 52.83 -33.52 35.51
CA THR A 179 53.56 -34.40 34.58
C THR A 179 52.61 -35.05 33.57
N PRO A 180 53.11 -35.71 32.50
CA PRO A 180 52.23 -36.45 31.57
C PRO A 180 51.33 -37.50 32.25
N LEU A 181 51.71 -37.96 33.45
CA LEU A 181 51.06 -39.04 34.20
C LEU A 181 50.27 -38.55 35.45
N SER A 182 50.24 -37.24 35.76
CA SER A 182 49.57 -36.70 36.96
C SER A 182 48.98 -35.31 36.75
N SER A 183 47.76 -35.08 37.25
CA SER A 183 47.10 -33.76 37.27
C SER A 183 47.54 -32.97 38.50
N SER A 184 48.18 -31.82 38.31
CA SER A 184 48.56 -30.86 39.36
C SER A 184 47.96 -29.49 39.06
N TYR A 185 47.91 -28.60 40.04
CA TYR A 185 47.35 -27.26 39.89
C TYR A 185 48.42 -26.18 40.09
N MET A 186 48.11 -24.97 39.62
CA MET A 186 48.86 -23.77 39.93
C MET A 186 47.96 -22.78 40.63
N ASP A 187 48.40 -22.29 41.79
CA ASP A 187 47.68 -21.23 42.51
C ASP A 187 48.44 -19.91 42.37
N MET A 188 47.72 -18.85 42.02
CA MET A 188 48.23 -17.49 41.97
C MET A 188 47.40 -16.63 42.93
N ASN A 189 47.98 -16.27 44.07
CA ASN A 189 47.34 -15.42 45.06
C ASN A 189 47.92 -14.01 44.99
N VAL A 190 47.13 -13.04 44.53
CA VAL A 190 47.58 -11.66 44.31
C VAL A 190 46.67 -10.71 45.11
N ASP A 191 47.26 -10.02 46.08
CA ASP A 191 46.54 -9.07 46.93
C ASP A 191 46.00 -7.86 46.16
N THR A 192 45.00 -7.19 46.72
CA THR A 192 44.40 -5.96 46.18
C THR A 192 45.47 -4.90 45.86
N GLY A 193 45.40 -4.32 44.66
CA GLY A 193 46.33 -3.27 44.22
C GLY A 193 47.64 -3.79 43.61
N SER A 194 47.91 -5.09 43.70
CA SER A 194 49.08 -5.72 43.07
C SER A 194 48.77 -6.30 41.70
N VAL A 195 49.79 -6.33 40.84
CA VAL A 195 49.76 -6.95 39.50
C VAL A 195 50.89 -7.97 39.36
N LEU A 196 50.55 -9.21 39.03
CA LEU A 196 51.50 -10.26 38.63
C LEU A 196 51.45 -10.45 37.12
N THR A 197 52.53 -10.15 36.42
CA THR A 197 52.69 -10.34 34.97
C THR A 197 53.56 -11.56 34.69
N LEU A 198 53.03 -12.53 33.95
CA LEU A 198 53.74 -13.71 33.47
C LEU A 198 53.98 -13.54 31.97
N ASN A 199 55.21 -13.20 31.58
CA ASN A 199 55.63 -13.18 30.17
C ASN A 199 56.18 -14.56 29.81
N ALA A 200 55.27 -15.52 29.68
CA ALA A 200 55.56 -16.93 29.53
C ALA A 200 54.33 -17.70 29.04
N SER A 201 54.53 -18.78 28.27
CA SER A 201 53.49 -19.78 28.07
C SER A 201 53.28 -20.58 29.35
N VAL A 202 52.02 -20.78 29.77
CA VAL A 202 51.65 -21.53 30.99
C VAL A 202 50.97 -22.84 30.59
N TYR A 203 51.50 -23.99 31.01
CA TYR A 203 50.98 -25.31 30.62
C TYR A 203 51.05 -26.36 31.75
N GLY A 204 50.11 -27.30 31.78
CA GLY A 204 49.98 -28.33 32.81
C GLY A 204 48.73 -29.21 32.65
N ARG A 205 48.71 -30.42 33.23
CA ARG A 205 47.55 -31.34 33.14
C ARG A 205 46.50 -31.16 34.24
N GLY A 206 46.48 -30.03 34.94
CA GLY A 206 45.41 -29.70 35.89
C GLY A 206 45.02 -28.23 35.82
N SER A 207 44.54 -27.67 36.93
CA SER A 207 43.85 -26.37 36.94
C SER A 207 44.77 -25.19 37.22
N LEU A 208 44.53 -24.08 36.53
CA LEU A 208 45.06 -22.77 36.89
C LEU A 208 44.07 -22.07 37.83
N ASN A 209 44.51 -21.61 39.01
CA ASN A 209 43.65 -21.02 40.02
C ASN A 209 44.13 -19.60 40.39
N LYS A 210 43.27 -18.60 40.21
CA LYS A 210 43.53 -17.21 40.59
C LYS A 210 42.75 -16.84 41.86
N TYR A 211 43.46 -16.41 42.90
CA TYR A 211 42.94 -15.91 44.16
C TYR A 211 43.35 -14.45 44.43
N GLY A 212 42.73 -13.84 45.44
CA GLY A 212 42.96 -12.45 45.84
C GLY A 212 42.37 -11.43 44.87
N ASP A 213 42.21 -10.18 45.31
CA ASP A 213 41.52 -9.14 44.52
C ASP A 213 42.42 -8.43 43.50
N GLY A 214 43.72 -8.73 43.48
CA GLY A 214 44.67 -8.17 42.52
C GLY A 214 44.55 -8.75 41.10
N THR A 215 45.46 -8.33 40.22
CA THR A 215 45.44 -8.70 38.80
C THR A 215 46.54 -9.70 38.47
N VAL A 216 46.22 -10.73 37.70
CA VAL A 216 47.23 -11.55 37.00
C VAL A 216 47.13 -11.25 35.50
N VAL A 217 48.28 -11.07 34.85
CA VAL A 217 48.41 -10.92 33.39
C VAL A 217 49.25 -12.08 32.87
N ILE A 218 48.72 -12.86 31.93
CA ILE A 218 49.46 -13.92 31.24
C ILE A 218 49.65 -13.48 29.79
N ASN A 219 50.89 -13.18 29.44
CA ASN A 219 51.33 -12.85 28.09
C ASN A 219 52.11 -14.05 27.54
N SER A 220 51.43 -14.93 26.81
CA SER A 220 52.02 -16.16 26.28
C SER A 220 52.79 -15.95 24.98
N GLY A 221 52.66 -14.78 24.34
CA GLY A 221 53.23 -14.48 23.03
C GLY A 221 52.61 -15.34 21.91
N GLY A 222 51.37 -15.79 22.09
CA GLY A 222 50.59 -16.49 21.07
C GLY A 222 50.70 -17.98 21.08
N ARG A 223 51.39 -18.53 22.07
CA ARG A 223 51.45 -19.97 22.31
C ARG A 223 50.29 -20.32 23.25
N PRO A 224 49.32 -21.18 22.82
CA PRO A 224 48.24 -21.59 23.69
C PRO A 224 48.81 -22.26 24.94
N GLY A 225 48.30 -21.85 26.11
CA GLY A 225 48.48 -22.67 27.30
C GLY A 225 47.82 -24.03 27.10
N VAL A 226 48.30 -25.07 27.76
CA VAL A 226 47.61 -26.37 27.79
C VAL A 226 47.26 -26.61 29.24
N VAL A 227 46.04 -26.30 29.65
CA VAL A 227 45.55 -26.52 31.03
C VAL A 227 44.21 -27.26 30.99
N SER A 228 43.89 -28.01 32.05
CA SER A 228 42.60 -28.72 32.12
C SER A 228 41.41 -27.79 32.40
N GLY A 229 41.67 -26.58 32.89
CA GLY A 229 40.68 -25.54 33.13
C GLY A 229 41.25 -24.42 34.00
N THR A 230 40.56 -23.28 34.03
CA THR A 230 40.96 -22.10 34.78
C THR A 230 39.87 -21.68 35.76
N ASN A 231 40.22 -21.51 37.04
CA ASN A 231 39.31 -21.00 38.06
C ASN A 231 39.74 -19.60 38.49
N VAL A 232 38.85 -18.61 38.37
CA VAL A 232 39.06 -17.24 38.84
C VAL A 232 38.20 -17.01 40.07
N PHE A 233 38.80 -17.13 41.25
CA PHE A 233 38.11 -17.00 42.54
C PHE A 233 37.94 -15.55 43.00
N GLY A 234 38.84 -14.65 42.59
CA GLY A 234 38.83 -13.23 42.94
C GLY A 234 39.73 -12.39 42.03
N GLY A 235 39.49 -11.08 42.01
CA GLY A 235 40.26 -10.11 41.22
C GLY A 235 40.14 -10.32 39.71
N THR A 236 41.17 -9.93 38.96
CA THR A 236 41.16 -9.99 37.49
C THR A 236 42.24 -10.95 36.97
N LEU A 237 41.88 -11.81 36.01
CA LEU A 237 42.82 -12.58 35.21
C LEU A 237 42.77 -12.08 33.76
N ILE A 238 43.88 -11.54 33.26
CA ILE A 238 44.07 -11.10 31.87
C ILE A 238 44.90 -12.16 31.14
N THR A 239 44.48 -12.60 29.96
CA THR A 239 45.26 -13.52 29.13
C THR A 239 45.13 -13.20 27.64
N ASP A 240 46.23 -13.38 26.90
CA ASP A 240 46.30 -13.21 25.44
C ASP A 240 46.12 -14.49 24.62
N SER A 241 45.97 -15.64 25.29
CA SER A 241 45.77 -16.95 24.66
C SER A 241 44.89 -17.84 25.54
N PRO A 242 43.62 -17.47 25.73
CA PRO A 242 42.70 -18.24 26.57
C PRO A 242 42.53 -19.66 26.04
N TYR A 243 42.50 -20.63 26.95
CA TYR A 243 42.45 -22.05 26.60
C TYR A 243 41.59 -22.86 27.57
N ASN A 244 40.78 -23.77 27.02
CA ASN A 244 39.87 -24.64 27.77
C ASN A 244 38.88 -23.85 28.65
N ASP A 245 38.16 -24.51 29.55
CA ASP A 245 37.06 -23.92 30.32
C ASP A 245 37.52 -22.93 31.41
N TYR A 246 36.73 -21.87 31.63
CA TYR A 246 36.89 -20.86 32.68
C TYR A 246 35.70 -20.86 33.65
N ASN A 247 35.99 -21.03 34.93
CA ASN A 247 35.04 -20.85 36.03
C ASN A 247 35.31 -19.51 36.73
N VAL A 248 34.43 -18.53 36.53
CA VAL A 248 34.61 -17.17 37.07
C VAL A 248 33.62 -16.93 38.21
N ARG A 249 34.13 -16.78 39.43
CA ARG A 249 33.30 -16.56 40.62
C ARG A 249 32.76 -15.13 40.70
N ALA A 250 31.68 -14.96 41.45
CA ALA A 250 31.09 -13.65 41.71
C ALA A 250 32.15 -12.66 42.23
N GLY A 251 32.20 -11.46 41.63
CA GLY A 251 33.18 -10.42 41.95
C GLY A 251 34.55 -10.58 41.26
N ALA A 252 34.81 -11.70 40.59
CA ALA A 252 36.02 -11.89 39.79
C ALA A 252 35.79 -11.55 38.31
N THR A 253 36.87 -11.31 37.57
CA THR A 253 36.85 -10.95 36.15
C THR A 253 37.82 -11.81 35.35
N ALA A 254 37.33 -12.43 34.28
CA ALA A 254 38.16 -12.99 33.21
C ALA A 254 38.23 -11.98 32.06
N ASN A 255 39.44 -11.53 31.72
CA ASN A 255 39.71 -10.62 30.62
C ASN A 255 40.51 -11.35 29.52
N PHE A 256 39.91 -11.52 28.36
CA PHE A 256 40.60 -12.03 27.19
C PHE A 256 41.10 -10.86 26.35
N ASN A 257 42.41 -10.63 26.40
CA ASN A 257 43.08 -9.58 25.66
C ASN A 257 43.57 -10.15 24.32
N ILE A 258 42.79 -10.01 23.23
CA ILE A 258 43.16 -10.56 21.93
C ILE A 258 43.77 -9.45 21.05
N PRO A 259 45.10 -9.38 20.89
CA PRO A 259 45.79 -8.46 19.99
C PRO A 259 45.37 -8.56 18.50
N ASP A 260 45.58 -7.46 17.77
CA ASP A 260 45.29 -7.33 16.33
C ASP A 260 46.00 -8.38 15.47
N TYR A 261 47.24 -8.71 15.83
CA TYR A 261 48.06 -9.63 15.04
C TYR A 261 47.57 -11.08 15.06
N TYR A 262 46.62 -11.42 15.94
CA TYR A 262 45.95 -12.74 15.90
C TYR A 262 44.82 -12.81 14.86
N GLY A 263 44.32 -11.68 14.36
CA GLY A 263 43.13 -11.66 13.51
C GLY A 263 41.91 -12.24 14.24
N ASP A 264 41.36 -13.34 13.72
CA ASP A 264 40.21 -14.06 14.29
C ASP A 264 40.67 -15.20 15.22
N PHE A 265 40.59 -14.98 16.54
CA PHE A 265 40.85 -16.01 17.54
C PHE A 265 39.56 -16.78 17.84
N THR A 266 39.56 -18.09 17.60
CA THR A 266 38.43 -18.98 17.95
C THR A 266 38.65 -19.62 19.31
N TYR A 267 37.76 -19.36 20.26
CA TYR A 267 37.74 -19.96 21.58
C TYR A 267 36.66 -21.03 21.67
N THR A 268 37.07 -22.24 22.05
CA THR A 268 36.22 -23.45 22.11
C THR A 268 35.95 -23.92 23.54
N GLY A 269 36.42 -23.21 24.56
CA GLY A 269 36.14 -23.54 25.96
C GLY A 269 34.83 -22.92 26.44
N ASN A 270 34.29 -23.40 27.55
CA ASN A 270 33.12 -22.80 28.20
C ASN A 270 33.56 -21.74 29.21
N ILE A 271 32.84 -20.61 29.28
CA ILE A 271 32.95 -19.68 30.40
C ILE A 271 31.66 -19.79 31.23
N TYR A 272 31.79 -20.08 32.53
CA TYR A 272 30.67 -20.26 33.44
C TYR A 272 30.93 -19.62 34.81
N GLY A 273 29.86 -19.46 35.59
CA GLY A 273 29.91 -18.85 36.93
C GLY A 273 29.14 -17.53 37.01
N ALA A 274 29.48 -16.69 37.98
CA ALA A 274 28.78 -15.43 38.29
C ALA A 274 29.69 -14.19 38.24
N GLY A 275 30.93 -14.34 37.77
CA GLY A 275 31.86 -13.25 37.55
C GLY A 275 31.70 -12.59 36.18
N ASN A 276 32.52 -11.57 35.95
CA ASN A 276 32.47 -10.73 34.75
C ASN A 276 33.39 -11.28 33.65
N PHE A 277 33.01 -11.05 32.41
CA PHE A 277 33.83 -11.30 31.23
C PHE A 277 34.15 -9.98 30.53
N VAL A 278 35.42 -9.79 30.21
CA VAL A 278 35.92 -8.61 29.48
C VAL A 278 36.69 -9.06 28.25
N LYS A 279 36.46 -8.40 27.12
CA LYS A 279 37.24 -8.55 25.90
C LYS A 279 38.02 -7.25 25.65
N THR A 280 39.35 -7.33 25.68
CA THR A 280 40.26 -6.24 25.27
C THR A 280 41.09 -6.64 24.04
N GLY A 281 41.95 -5.73 23.55
CA GLY A 281 42.77 -5.92 22.36
C GLY A 281 41.94 -5.79 21.07
N GLY A 282 42.53 -5.32 19.97
CA GLY A 282 41.74 -5.00 18.78
C GLY A 282 41.44 -6.17 17.83
N GLY A 283 41.91 -7.40 18.11
CA GLY A 283 41.57 -8.61 17.35
C GLY A 283 40.13 -9.10 17.59
N THR A 284 39.66 -10.00 16.74
CA THR A 284 38.33 -10.64 16.86
C THR A 284 38.43 -11.85 17.79
N LEU A 285 37.48 -12.00 18.71
CA LEU A 285 37.28 -13.19 19.52
C LEU A 285 35.96 -13.86 19.12
N THR A 286 36.03 -15.07 18.57
CA THR A 286 34.85 -15.89 18.25
C THR A 286 34.68 -17.00 19.28
N MET A 287 33.58 -16.96 20.02
CA MET A 287 33.17 -18.02 20.95
C MET A 287 32.22 -18.99 20.24
N THR A 288 32.61 -20.26 20.15
CA THR A 288 31.85 -21.30 19.42
C THR A 288 31.10 -22.28 20.30
N THR A 289 31.29 -22.17 21.61
CA THR A 289 30.63 -22.95 22.65
C THR A 289 29.65 -22.09 23.42
N ASP A 290 28.74 -22.75 24.12
CA ASP A 290 27.72 -22.07 24.91
C ASP A 290 28.35 -21.27 26.06
N VAL A 291 27.90 -20.03 26.17
CA VAL A 291 28.28 -19.11 27.24
C VAL A 291 27.31 -19.28 28.41
N TYR A 292 27.83 -19.73 29.57
CA TYR A 292 27.04 -20.11 30.75
C TYR A 292 27.25 -19.19 31.97
N TYR A 293 27.95 -18.05 31.84
CA TYR A 293 28.17 -17.15 32.98
C TYR A 293 27.08 -16.08 33.11
N THR A 294 26.74 -15.76 34.35
CA THR A 294 25.65 -14.86 34.76
C THR A 294 26.07 -13.42 35.03
N GLY A 295 27.38 -13.14 35.08
CA GLY A 295 27.90 -11.77 35.21
C GLY A 295 27.98 -11.00 33.89
N SER A 296 28.55 -9.79 33.94
CA SER A 296 28.48 -8.84 32.82
C SER A 296 29.48 -9.15 31.72
N THR A 297 29.11 -8.83 30.48
CA THR A 297 30.02 -8.88 29.34
C THR A 297 30.39 -7.47 28.91
N THR A 298 31.69 -7.16 28.92
CA THR A 298 32.21 -5.88 28.44
C THR A 298 33.15 -6.07 27.25
N VAL A 299 32.93 -5.33 26.17
CA VAL A 299 33.82 -5.24 25.01
C VAL A 299 34.50 -3.88 25.01
N GLU A 300 35.79 -3.88 25.32
CA GLU A 300 36.65 -2.69 25.40
C GLU A 300 37.60 -2.58 24.20
N GLY A 301 37.67 -3.59 23.33
CA GLY A 301 38.50 -3.58 22.12
C GLY A 301 38.14 -4.66 21.11
N GLY A 302 38.33 -4.36 19.83
CA GLY A 302 38.20 -5.32 18.72
C GLY A 302 36.75 -5.74 18.48
N ARG A 303 36.53 -7.03 18.17
CA ARG A 303 35.18 -7.59 17.94
C ARG A 303 34.96 -8.83 18.79
N LEU A 304 33.80 -8.94 19.44
CA LEU A 304 33.36 -10.16 20.12
C LEU A 304 32.24 -10.81 19.32
N VAL A 305 32.44 -12.05 18.88
CA VAL A 305 31.46 -12.87 18.16
C VAL A 305 30.98 -13.99 19.06
N LEU A 306 29.70 -13.96 19.44
CA LEU A 306 29.05 -15.06 20.14
C LEU A 306 28.30 -15.91 19.13
N ALA A 307 28.91 -17.03 18.71
CA ALA A 307 28.33 -17.93 17.71
C ALA A 307 27.21 -18.80 18.27
N THR A 308 27.22 -18.99 19.58
CA THR A 308 26.22 -19.70 20.37
C THR A 308 26.08 -18.97 21.71
N PHE A 309 24.88 -18.51 22.04
CA PHE A 309 24.57 -17.93 23.35
C PHE A 309 23.17 -18.38 23.75
N HIS A 310 22.94 -18.73 25.02
CA HIS A 310 21.64 -19.20 25.52
C HIS A 310 21.12 -18.28 26.64
N ASN A 311 19.87 -17.82 26.51
CA ASN A 311 19.29 -16.74 27.32
C ASN A 311 18.79 -17.07 28.75
N PRO A 312 18.99 -18.24 29.38
CA PRO A 312 18.92 -18.26 30.85
C PRO A 312 20.21 -17.73 31.49
N TYR A 313 21.33 -17.70 30.76
CA TYR A 313 22.64 -17.66 31.41
C TYR A 313 23.35 -16.32 31.30
N VAL A 314 23.20 -15.55 30.23
CA VAL A 314 23.81 -14.19 30.13
C VAL A 314 22.87 -13.15 30.78
N THR A 315 22.86 -13.07 32.11
CA THR A 315 21.78 -12.42 32.87
C THR A 315 21.94 -10.92 33.14
N SER A 316 23.12 -10.31 32.94
CA SER A 316 23.36 -8.93 33.39
C SER A 316 23.64 -7.91 32.28
N GLY A 317 23.51 -8.27 31.00
CA GLY A 317 23.64 -7.31 29.89
C GLY A 317 24.99 -7.34 29.14
N PHE A 318 25.00 -6.66 27.99
CA PHE A 318 26.20 -6.41 27.18
C PHE A 318 26.58 -4.92 27.23
N THR A 319 27.87 -4.62 27.44
CA THR A 319 28.42 -3.26 27.31
C THR A 319 29.55 -3.25 26.29
N PHE A 320 29.46 -2.47 25.21
CA PHE A 320 30.47 -2.47 24.13
C PHE A 320 30.91 -1.04 23.78
N ASN A 321 31.71 -0.46 24.68
CA ASN A 321 32.16 0.93 24.60
C ASN A 321 33.51 1.10 23.89
N GLY A 322 34.23 0.03 23.60
CA GLY A 322 35.54 0.10 22.92
C GLY A 322 35.73 -0.88 21.76
N GLY A 323 34.72 -1.69 21.44
CA GLY A 323 34.76 -2.65 20.33
C GLY A 323 33.37 -3.12 19.92
N ASP A 324 33.29 -3.83 18.79
CA ASP A 324 32.03 -4.28 18.20
C ASP A 324 31.50 -5.57 18.86
N LEU A 325 30.18 -5.70 18.92
CA LEU A 325 29.48 -6.90 19.38
C LEU A 325 28.76 -7.58 18.22
N GLU A 326 28.95 -8.89 18.08
CA GLU A 326 28.18 -9.73 17.16
C GLU A 326 27.49 -10.88 17.88
N LEU A 327 26.17 -10.98 17.66
CA LEU A 327 25.35 -12.10 18.06
C LEU A 327 24.98 -12.92 16.82
N SER A 328 25.56 -14.12 16.68
CA SER A 328 25.29 -15.00 15.55
C SER A 328 24.27 -16.06 15.93
N THR A 329 23.18 -16.15 15.17
CA THR A 329 22.13 -17.17 15.36
C THR A 329 22.18 -18.16 14.20
N ARG A 330 23.13 -19.11 14.24
CA ARG A 330 23.40 -20.04 13.12
C ARG A 330 22.48 -21.26 13.12
N THR A 331 22.09 -21.74 14.29
CA THR A 331 21.44 -23.06 14.47
C THR A 331 20.04 -22.98 15.07
N SER A 332 19.71 -21.94 15.84
CA SER A 332 18.42 -21.76 16.49
C SER A 332 17.99 -20.29 16.56
N ASN A 333 16.68 -20.07 16.66
CA ASN A 333 16.13 -18.76 17.01
C ASN A 333 16.49 -18.40 18.45
N MET A 334 16.78 -17.13 18.69
CA MET A 334 17.21 -16.63 19.98
C MET A 334 16.31 -15.49 20.44
N THR A 335 16.01 -15.44 21.73
CA THR A 335 15.43 -14.28 22.40
C THR A 335 16.43 -13.78 23.41
N TYR A 336 16.64 -12.48 23.52
CA TYR A 336 17.49 -11.85 24.52
C TYR A 336 16.69 -10.78 25.28
N ALA A 337 16.72 -10.83 26.60
CA ALA A 337 15.84 -10.01 27.46
C ALA A 337 16.56 -8.93 28.27
N ASN A 338 17.89 -8.96 28.29
CA ASN A 338 18.69 -8.04 29.09
C ASN A 338 19.12 -6.82 28.28
N THR A 339 19.71 -5.85 28.95
CA THR A 339 20.13 -4.60 28.32
C THR A 339 21.29 -4.81 27.37
N ILE A 340 21.23 -4.17 26.20
CA ILE A 340 22.35 -3.96 25.29
C ILE A 340 22.70 -2.47 25.37
N GLN A 341 23.99 -2.14 25.55
CA GLN A 341 24.42 -0.75 25.65
C GLN A 341 25.85 -0.61 25.14
N GLY A 342 26.20 0.53 24.55
CA GLY A 342 27.50 0.72 23.94
C GLY A 342 27.49 1.86 22.93
N SER A 343 28.66 2.17 22.39
CA SER A 343 28.83 3.21 21.37
C SER A 343 29.36 2.70 20.03
N HIS A 344 29.66 1.40 19.95
CA HIS A 344 30.25 0.75 18.78
C HIS A 344 29.18 0.00 17.97
N SER A 345 29.59 -0.84 17.03
CA SER A 345 28.65 -1.52 16.13
C SER A 345 28.03 -2.74 16.78
N PHE A 346 26.75 -2.96 16.54
CA PHE A 346 26.05 -4.20 16.88
C PHE A 346 25.72 -4.98 15.60
N THR A 347 26.13 -6.25 15.53
CA THR A 347 25.86 -7.12 14.38
C THR A 347 25.00 -8.30 14.77
N LYS A 348 23.88 -8.46 14.07
CA LYS A 348 23.12 -9.71 14.01
C LYS A 348 23.57 -10.50 12.77
N SER A 349 24.06 -11.71 12.98
CA SER A 349 24.43 -12.64 11.89
C SER A 349 23.79 -14.02 12.05
N GLY A 350 24.04 -14.93 11.10
CA GLY A 350 23.42 -16.26 11.06
C GLY A 350 22.00 -16.23 10.50
N SER A 351 21.54 -17.36 9.97
CA SER A 351 20.27 -17.47 9.23
C SER A 351 19.01 -17.47 10.09
N MET A 352 19.13 -17.73 11.39
CA MET A 352 18.00 -17.78 12.31
C MET A 352 17.64 -16.40 12.86
N ASN A 353 16.57 -16.32 13.65
CA ASN A 353 16.06 -15.05 14.16
C ASN A 353 16.65 -14.68 15.53
N LEU A 354 16.84 -13.39 15.77
CA LEU A 354 17.11 -12.82 17.08
C LEU A 354 15.96 -11.89 17.47
N THR A 355 15.36 -12.10 18.63
CA THR A 355 14.35 -11.23 19.22
C THR A 355 14.91 -10.53 20.44
N LEU A 356 14.99 -9.20 20.39
CA LEU A 356 15.35 -8.38 21.54
C LEU A 356 14.07 -7.94 22.26
N THR A 357 13.95 -8.37 23.51
CA THR A 357 12.84 -8.01 24.41
C THR A 357 13.29 -7.07 25.54
N GLY A 358 14.60 -7.02 25.80
CA GLY A 358 15.22 -6.07 26.71
C GLY A 358 15.38 -4.68 26.11
N ARG A 359 15.82 -3.73 26.93
CA ARG A 359 16.15 -2.38 26.47
C ARG A 359 17.50 -2.40 25.77
N ASP A 360 17.55 -1.99 24.51
CA ASP A 360 18.79 -1.59 23.85
C ASP A 360 18.95 -0.06 23.95
N ASN A 361 20.09 0.36 24.45
CA ASN A 361 20.48 1.73 24.79
C ASN A 361 21.75 2.12 24.02
N HIS A 362 22.13 1.35 23.01
CA HIS A 362 23.33 1.64 22.25
C HIS A 362 23.15 2.91 21.40
N ALA A 363 24.22 3.69 21.32
CA ALA A 363 24.23 5.00 20.66
C ALA A 363 25.54 5.16 19.89
N GLY A 364 25.50 5.04 18.55
CA GLY A 364 26.66 5.08 17.66
C GLY A 364 26.99 3.76 16.96
N GLY A 365 27.89 3.73 15.98
CA GLY A 365 28.34 2.50 15.28
C GLY A 365 27.34 1.79 14.35
N GLY A 366 26.02 1.94 14.58
CA GLY A 366 24.97 1.35 13.76
C GLY A 366 24.69 -0.14 14.03
N VAL A 367 23.54 -0.61 13.56
CA VAL A 367 23.09 -2.00 13.64
C VAL A 367 23.21 -2.66 12.27
N PHE A 368 23.89 -3.81 12.21
CA PHE A 368 24.08 -4.58 10.98
C PHE A 368 23.31 -5.90 11.05
N VAL A 369 22.33 -6.09 10.16
CA VAL A 369 21.63 -7.36 10.01
C VAL A 369 22.15 -8.05 8.76
N THR A 370 23.09 -8.97 8.97
CA THR A 370 23.78 -9.67 7.87
C THR A 370 23.09 -10.97 7.45
N GLY A 371 22.21 -11.51 8.30
CA GLY A 371 21.42 -12.70 8.02
C GLY A 371 20.27 -12.90 9.02
N GLY A 372 19.23 -13.61 8.59
CA GLY A 372 18.05 -13.91 9.40
C GLY A 372 17.26 -12.65 9.75
N ASN A 373 16.35 -12.75 10.73
CA ASN A 373 15.55 -11.61 11.19
C ASN A 373 16.02 -11.07 12.54
N LEU A 374 16.13 -9.76 12.68
CA LEU A 374 16.22 -9.05 13.96
C LEU A 374 14.84 -8.51 14.31
N THR A 375 14.26 -8.93 15.44
CA THR A 375 12.98 -8.42 15.93
C THR A 375 13.18 -7.55 17.16
N GLU A 376 12.66 -6.34 17.12
CA GLU A 376 12.71 -5.37 18.21
C GLU A 376 11.30 -4.82 18.49
N ASN A 377 10.97 -4.62 19.76
CA ASN A 377 9.67 -4.02 20.14
C ASN A 377 9.69 -2.49 20.10
N ILE A 378 10.87 -1.89 20.28
CA ILE A 378 11.11 -0.45 20.25
C ILE A 378 12.36 -0.29 19.37
N PRO A 379 12.43 0.67 18.44
CA PRO A 379 13.64 0.98 17.70
C PRO A 379 14.72 1.52 18.63
N MET A 380 15.93 0.98 18.55
CA MET A 380 16.96 1.22 19.57
C MET A 380 18.30 1.70 19.00
N GLY A 381 18.50 1.64 17.69
CA GLY A 381 19.72 2.12 17.03
C GLY A 381 19.52 3.40 16.20
N ASP A 382 20.56 4.21 16.05
CA ASP A 382 20.53 5.41 15.19
C ASP A 382 20.45 5.07 13.68
N SER A 383 20.91 3.88 13.29
CA SER A 383 20.86 3.39 11.92
C SER A 383 20.88 1.87 11.84
N TYR A 384 20.22 1.32 10.81
CA TYR A 384 20.20 -0.11 10.48
C TYR A 384 20.69 -0.33 9.05
N THR A 385 21.57 -1.31 8.86
CA THR A 385 22.04 -1.75 7.54
C THR A 385 21.67 -3.21 7.34
N LEU A 386 20.82 -3.48 6.34
CA LEU A 386 20.24 -4.78 6.06
C LEU A 386 20.93 -5.40 4.83
N SER A 387 21.62 -6.52 5.02
CA SER A 387 22.16 -7.30 3.89
C SER A 387 21.04 -8.06 3.17
N SER A 388 21.30 -8.58 1.97
CA SER A 388 20.28 -9.27 1.15
C SER A 388 19.60 -10.49 1.82
N GLY A 389 20.26 -11.11 2.81
CA GLY A 389 19.70 -12.19 3.62
C GLY A 389 19.19 -11.75 5.00
N GLY A 390 19.24 -10.45 5.30
CA GLY A 390 18.84 -9.85 6.57
C GLY A 390 17.44 -9.23 6.51
N SER A 391 16.69 -9.33 7.59
CA SER A 391 15.43 -8.62 7.78
C SER A 391 15.36 -7.96 9.15
N LEU A 392 14.70 -6.81 9.20
CA LEU A 392 14.42 -6.08 10.43
C LEU A 392 12.92 -6.05 10.67
N THR A 393 12.48 -6.52 11.82
CA THR A 393 11.09 -6.49 12.26
C THR A 393 10.91 -5.55 13.44
N PHE A 394 10.06 -4.53 13.29
CA PHE A 394 9.55 -3.76 14.42
C PHE A 394 8.16 -4.25 14.82
N ASN A 395 8.04 -4.70 16.08
CA ASN A 395 6.79 -5.14 16.66
C ASN A 395 6.15 -4.04 17.52
N ALA A 396 5.35 -3.18 16.90
CA ALA A 396 4.64 -2.10 17.55
C ALA A 396 3.30 -2.57 18.17
N ASN A 397 3.32 -3.61 19.00
CA ASN A 397 2.11 -4.12 19.65
C ASN A 397 1.63 -3.17 20.76
N GLY A 398 0.38 -2.71 20.67
CA GLY A 398 -0.25 -1.90 21.74
C GLY A 398 0.38 -0.53 22.01
N ALA A 399 1.36 -0.11 21.21
CA ALA A 399 2.00 1.19 21.33
C ALA A 399 1.24 2.25 20.53
N GLU A 400 0.85 3.34 21.19
CA GLU A 400 0.40 4.56 20.50
C GLU A 400 1.62 5.29 19.95
N GLY A 401 1.92 5.07 18.67
CA GLY A 401 2.88 5.84 17.88
C GLY A 401 4.35 5.65 18.24
N VAL A 402 4.99 4.69 17.57
CA VAL A 402 6.44 4.50 17.63
C VAL A 402 7.11 5.33 16.53
N TYR A 403 8.00 6.26 16.89
CA TYR A 403 8.72 7.11 15.94
C TYR A 403 10.15 6.62 15.75
N PHE A 404 10.56 6.48 14.48
CA PHE A 404 11.92 6.14 14.11
C PHE A 404 12.48 7.16 13.11
N SER A 405 13.40 7.99 13.59
CA SER A 405 14.11 9.00 12.81
C SER A 405 15.45 8.54 12.25
N GLY A 406 15.92 7.36 12.65
CA GLY A 406 17.15 6.78 12.12
C GLY A 406 17.00 6.31 10.68
N ARG A 407 18.13 5.91 10.07
CA ARG A 407 18.17 5.46 8.68
C ARG A 407 18.21 3.94 8.57
N ILE A 408 17.34 3.35 7.75
CA ILE A 408 17.42 1.96 7.32
C ILE A 408 17.96 1.92 5.88
N THR A 409 18.99 1.12 5.64
CA THR A 409 19.67 1.00 4.34
C THR A 409 19.96 -0.46 3.97
N GLY A 410 20.35 -0.70 2.72
CA GLY A 410 20.82 -2.01 2.25
C GLY A 410 19.76 -2.79 1.45
N ALA A 411 20.09 -4.03 1.10
CA ALA A 411 19.27 -4.87 0.22
C ALA A 411 18.25 -5.77 0.96
N GLY A 412 18.28 -5.78 2.30
CA GLY A 412 17.36 -6.57 3.11
C GLY A 412 15.97 -5.96 3.28
N ALA A 413 15.08 -6.72 3.90
CA ALA A 413 13.65 -6.39 4.00
C ALA A 413 13.27 -5.79 5.36
N PHE A 414 12.32 -4.85 5.35
CA PHE A 414 11.72 -4.28 6.55
C PHE A 414 10.34 -4.89 6.82
N VAL A 415 10.03 -5.18 8.08
CA VAL A 415 8.74 -5.75 8.50
C VAL A 415 8.16 -4.94 9.66
N LYS A 416 6.98 -4.37 9.45
CA LYS A 416 6.15 -3.81 10.51
C LYS A 416 5.13 -4.85 10.95
N THR A 417 5.12 -5.19 12.24
CA THR A 417 4.09 -6.04 12.85
C THR A 417 3.47 -5.37 14.07
N GLY A 418 2.45 -6.00 14.63
CA GLY A 418 1.68 -5.54 15.77
C GLY A 418 0.65 -4.45 15.45
N SER A 419 -0.32 -4.28 16.34
CA SER A 419 -1.55 -3.50 16.07
C SER A 419 -1.37 -1.97 16.08
N GLY A 420 -0.27 -1.44 16.61
CA GLY A 420 -0.04 -0.01 16.75
C GLY A 420 0.49 0.68 15.49
N SER A 421 0.60 2.01 15.57
CA SER A 421 1.16 2.87 14.52
C SER A 421 2.67 3.00 14.63
N PHE A 422 3.36 2.95 13.48
CA PHE A 422 4.81 3.17 13.38
C PHE A 422 5.11 4.27 12.37
N TYR A 423 5.97 5.21 12.74
CA TYR A 423 6.34 6.38 11.96
C TYR A 423 7.79 6.27 11.53
N LEU A 424 8.01 6.09 10.24
CA LEU A 424 9.31 6.02 9.59
C LEU A 424 9.63 7.39 9.00
N THR A 425 10.41 8.19 9.74
CA THR A 425 10.68 9.60 9.41
C THR A 425 12.09 9.88 8.89
N GLY A 426 13.02 8.93 9.04
CA GLY A 426 14.37 9.06 8.49
C GLY A 426 14.45 8.89 6.97
N ASP A 427 15.62 9.18 6.40
CA ASP A 427 15.91 9.06 4.95
C ASP A 427 16.22 7.61 4.54
N ASN A 428 15.21 6.75 4.65
CA ASN A 428 15.33 5.31 4.40
C ASN A 428 15.55 5.01 2.90
N THR A 429 16.48 4.08 2.62
CA THR A 429 16.88 3.72 1.25
C THR A 429 17.10 2.22 1.07
N TYR A 430 16.44 1.38 1.85
CA TYR A 430 16.57 -0.08 1.69
C TYR A 430 15.78 -0.55 0.47
N THR A 431 16.19 -1.67 -0.13
CA THR A 431 15.59 -2.14 -1.40
C THR A 431 14.92 -3.50 -1.33
N GLY A 432 15.02 -4.22 -0.20
CA GLY A 432 14.41 -5.54 -0.03
C GLY A 432 12.89 -5.54 0.18
N GLY A 433 12.25 -4.37 0.11
CA GLY A 433 10.82 -4.19 0.30
C GLY A 433 10.38 -4.09 1.77
N THR A 434 9.11 -3.76 1.96
CA THR A 434 8.46 -3.50 3.24
C THR A 434 7.21 -4.38 3.38
N SER A 435 7.13 -5.19 4.43
CA SER A 435 5.90 -5.91 4.78
C SER A 435 5.18 -5.23 5.94
N VAL A 436 3.91 -4.87 5.76
CA VAL A 436 3.04 -4.35 6.82
C VAL A 436 2.07 -5.45 7.21
N ASN A 437 2.37 -6.14 8.32
CA ASN A 437 1.64 -7.32 8.80
C ASN A 437 0.63 -6.99 9.90
N GLY A 438 0.57 -5.74 10.38
CA GLY A 438 -0.37 -5.30 11.40
C GLY A 438 -0.34 -3.79 11.63
N GLY A 439 -1.49 -3.24 12.02
CA GLY A 439 -1.63 -1.83 12.39
C GLY A 439 -1.35 -0.88 11.23
N SER A 440 -0.72 0.24 11.54
CA SER A 440 -0.43 1.30 10.56
C SER A 440 1.06 1.59 10.43
N LEU A 441 1.52 1.84 9.20
CA LEU A 441 2.85 2.34 8.89
C LEU A 441 2.73 3.72 8.25
N PHE A 442 3.39 4.73 8.81
CA PHE A 442 3.56 6.04 8.20
C PHE A 442 4.97 6.12 7.63
N ASP A 443 5.10 6.13 6.31
CA ASP A 443 6.38 6.34 5.63
C ASP A 443 6.44 7.73 5.02
N TYR A 444 7.34 8.57 5.54
CA TYR A 444 7.54 9.94 5.07
C TYR A 444 8.47 10.02 3.85
N ASN A 445 9.17 8.94 3.51
CA ASN A 445 10.00 8.83 2.31
C ASN A 445 9.67 7.52 1.57
N PRO A 446 8.48 7.43 0.92
CA PRO A 446 8.02 6.19 0.31
C PRO A 446 9.00 5.68 -0.75
N HIS A 447 9.54 4.48 -0.52
CA HIS A 447 10.52 3.82 -1.38
C HIS A 447 10.31 2.29 -1.40
N GLY A 448 10.89 1.61 -2.39
CA GLY A 448 10.82 0.14 -2.51
C GLY A 448 9.40 -0.42 -2.67
N ASP A 449 9.27 -1.75 -2.64
CA ASP A 449 7.97 -2.42 -2.72
C ASP A 449 7.29 -2.53 -1.34
N TYR A 450 5.95 -2.43 -1.29
CA TYR A 450 5.15 -2.71 -0.10
C TYR A 450 4.26 -3.94 -0.27
N ALA A 451 4.20 -4.77 0.76
CA ALA A 451 3.25 -5.86 0.90
C ALA A 451 2.34 -5.62 2.11
N LEU A 452 1.03 -5.49 1.89
CA LEU A 452 0.04 -5.16 2.90
C LEU A 452 -0.81 -6.38 3.27
N ALA A 453 -0.77 -6.77 4.54
CA ALA A 453 -1.67 -7.78 5.10
C ALA A 453 -3.09 -7.22 5.31
N PRO A 454 -4.11 -8.07 5.53
CA PRO A 454 -5.44 -7.59 5.80
C PRO A 454 -5.57 -6.69 7.03
N SER A 455 -6.48 -5.71 6.95
CA SER A 455 -6.74 -4.75 8.04
C SER A 455 -5.51 -3.93 8.46
N THR A 456 -4.58 -3.69 7.53
CA THR A 456 -3.43 -2.79 7.73
C THR A 456 -3.63 -1.49 6.97
N THR A 457 -2.88 -0.44 7.34
CA THR A 457 -2.93 0.84 6.63
C THR A 457 -1.53 1.40 6.42
N LEU A 458 -1.19 1.72 5.17
CA LEU A 458 0.04 2.40 4.80
C LEU A 458 -0.26 3.88 4.53
N TYR A 459 0.33 4.77 5.32
CA TYR A 459 0.21 6.21 5.16
C TYR A 459 1.45 6.77 4.46
N PHE A 460 1.22 7.62 3.47
CA PHE A 460 2.23 8.47 2.86
C PHE A 460 1.91 9.94 3.19
N PRO A 461 2.53 10.52 4.23
CA PRO A 461 2.45 11.95 4.51
C PRO A 461 3.36 12.71 3.53
N VAL A 462 2.75 13.36 2.54
CA VAL A 462 3.43 14.04 1.44
C VAL A 462 2.98 15.50 1.40
N ASN A 463 3.90 16.41 1.75
CA ASN A 463 3.66 17.86 1.70
C ASN A 463 4.34 18.54 0.50
N ASP A 464 5.23 17.82 -0.20
CA ASP A 464 5.96 18.28 -1.38
C ASP A 464 5.66 17.38 -2.59
N ASN A 465 6.24 17.67 -3.76
CA ASN A 465 6.13 16.80 -4.93
C ASN A 465 7.13 15.64 -4.85
N ARG A 466 6.67 14.40 -4.98
CA ARG A 466 7.48 13.18 -4.88
C ARG A 466 7.10 12.14 -5.94
N THR A 467 8.07 11.30 -6.30
CA THR A 467 7.86 10.16 -7.20
C THR A 467 8.10 8.87 -6.43
N TYR A 468 7.15 7.94 -6.53
CA TYR A 468 7.23 6.60 -5.96
C TYR A 468 7.24 5.54 -7.06
N ALA A 469 8.37 4.85 -7.21
CA ALA A 469 8.59 3.87 -8.29
C ALA A 469 8.35 2.41 -7.89
N GLY A 470 8.08 2.14 -6.60
CA GLY A 470 7.84 0.78 -6.13
C GLY A 470 6.43 0.28 -6.40
N SER A 471 6.23 -1.01 -6.18
CA SER A 471 4.93 -1.68 -6.26
C SER A 471 4.25 -1.78 -4.90
N ILE A 472 2.92 -1.78 -4.90
CA ILE A 472 2.10 -2.08 -3.72
C ILE A 472 1.34 -3.37 -4.01
N SER A 473 1.43 -4.33 -3.11
CA SER A 473 0.84 -5.66 -3.22
C SER A 473 0.10 -6.04 -1.95
N GLY A 474 -0.80 -7.02 -2.04
CA GLY A 474 -1.54 -7.55 -0.89
C GLY A 474 -2.42 -8.73 -1.25
N SER A 475 -3.11 -9.29 -0.25
CA SER A 475 -4.09 -10.37 -0.47
C SER A 475 -5.26 -9.88 -1.34
N ILE A 476 -5.64 -10.64 -2.37
CA ILE A 476 -6.77 -10.30 -3.25
C ILE A 476 -8.10 -10.15 -2.48
N ILE A 477 -8.18 -10.70 -1.26
CA ILE A 477 -9.31 -10.52 -0.34
C ILE A 477 -8.81 -9.83 0.91
N GLY A 478 -9.44 -8.70 1.25
CA GLY A 478 -9.24 -7.98 2.50
C GLY A 478 -7.89 -7.28 2.62
N SER A 479 -7.15 -7.02 1.52
CA SER A 479 -5.91 -6.22 1.52
C SER A 479 -5.98 -4.96 2.39
N GLY A 480 -4.84 -4.57 2.97
CA GLY A 480 -4.70 -3.28 3.65
C GLY A 480 -4.84 -2.08 2.71
N ASP A 481 -5.16 -0.93 3.30
CA ASP A 481 -5.40 0.34 2.61
C ASP A 481 -4.13 1.19 2.49
N VAL A 482 -4.13 2.09 1.51
CA VAL A 482 -3.10 3.11 1.31
C VAL A 482 -3.75 4.49 1.51
N VAL A 483 -3.09 5.38 2.25
CA VAL A 483 -3.61 6.71 2.54
C VAL A 483 -2.56 7.76 2.21
N LEU A 484 -2.86 8.62 1.24
CA LEU A 484 -2.11 9.83 0.96
C LEU A 484 -2.65 10.97 1.84
N LEU A 485 -1.77 11.56 2.65
CA LEU A 485 -2.07 12.71 3.51
C LEU A 485 -1.16 13.89 3.13
N GLY A 486 -1.65 15.12 3.29
CA GLY A 486 -0.88 16.33 3.03
C GLY A 486 -1.16 16.93 1.66
N SER A 487 -0.70 18.16 1.44
CA SER A 487 -1.03 18.97 0.25
C SER A 487 -0.11 18.71 -0.96
N GLY A 488 0.86 17.80 -0.84
CA GLY A 488 1.85 17.53 -1.87
C GLY A 488 1.32 16.68 -3.03
N THR A 489 2.14 16.52 -4.07
CA THR A 489 1.85 15.60 -5.18
C THR A 489 2.65 14.31 -5.03
N LEU A 490 2.00 13.15 -5.08
CA LEU A 490 2.66 11.85 -5.22
C LEU A 490 2.46 11.33 -6.65
N THR A 491 3.55 11.10 -7.38
CA THR A 491 3.55 10.47 -8.70
C THR A 491 3.94 9.00 -8.56
N ARG A 492 3.00 8.07 -8.76
CA ARG A 492 3.26 6.63 -8.73
C ARG A 492 3.64 6.14 -10.12
N THR A 493 4.85 5.63 -10.27
CA THR A 493 5.38 5.11 -11.55
C THR A 493 5.60 3.61 -11.54
N GLY A 494 5.54 2.96 -10.37
CA GLY A 494 5.70 1.52 -10.24
C GLY A 494 4.67 0.72 -11.02
N SER A 495 5.09 -0.44 -11.54
CA SER A 495 4.20 -1.35 -12.25
C SER A 495 3.29 -2.06 -11.25
N PRO A 496 1.98 -2.20 -11.54
CA PRO A 496 1.04 -2.60 -10.53
C PRO A 496 1.03 -4.13 -10.36
N VAL A 497 0.86 -4.58 -9.12
CA VAL A 497 0.62 -5.97 -8.75
C VAL A 497 -0.85 -6.06 -8.32
N LEU A 498 -1.52 -7.19 -8.58
CA LEU A 498 -2.93 -7.37 -8.18
C LEU A 498 -3.11 -7.06 -6.68
N TRP A 499 -3.83 -5.98 -6.39
CA TRP A 499 -4.11 -5.46 -5.06
C TRP A 499 -5.56 -4.98 -4.99
N SER A 500 -6.26 -5.35 -3.91
CA SER A 500 -7.69 -5.08 -3.75
C SER A 500 -8.00 -4.03 -2.67
N GLY A 501 -6.97 -3.42 -2.08
CA GLY A 501 -7.15 -2.39 -1.05
C GLY A 501 -7.62 -1.06 -1.63
N THR A 502 -7.94 -0.11 -0.74
CA THR A 502 -8.39 1.22 -1.13
C THR A 502 -7.26 2.24 -1.00
N THR A 503 -7.10 3.07 -2.02
CA THR A 503 -6.26 4.27 -1.97
C THR A 503 -7.12 5.47 -1.56
N HIS A 504 -6.87 6.00 -0.38
CA HIS A 504 -7.50 7.20 0.13
C HIS A 504 -6.61 8.42 -0.12
N ILE A 505 -7.20 9.54 -0.56
CA ILE A 505 -6.49 10.79 -0.81
C ILE A 505 -7.18 11.90 -0.03
N TYR A 506 -6.45 12.52 0.92
CA TYR A 506 -6.98 13.56 1.82
C TYR A 506 -6.29 14.92 1.63
N ASN A 507 -6.92 15.98 2.14
CA ASN A 507 -6.33 17.30 2.41
C ASN A 507 -5.63 17.98 1.20
N ASP A 508 -6.35 18.13 0.07
CA ASP A 508 -5.86 18.70 -1.20
C ASP A 508 -4.66 17.98 -1.85
N GLY A 509 -4.18 16.87 -1.28
CA GLY A 509 -3.10 16.07 -1.86
C GLY A 509 -3.43 15.59 -3.27
N ARG A 510 -2.42 15.52 -4.15
CA ARG A 510 -2.59 15.11 -5.54
C ARG A 510 -1.90 13.78 -5.81
N LEU A 511 -2.63 12.78 -6.28
CA LEU A 511 -2.05 11.52 -6.75
C LEU A 511 -2.00 11.53 -8.29
N ILE A 512 -0.82 11.41 -8.88
CA ILE A 512 -0.67 11.06 -10.30
C ILE A 512 -0.37 9.58 -10.37
N ASP A 513 -1.31 8.79 -10.89
CA ASP A 513 -1.13 7.35 -11.03
C ASP A 513 -0.88 6.98 -12.50
N LEU A 514 0.32 6.47 -12.80
CA LEU A 514 0.68 6.01 -14.14
C LEU A 514 0.16 4.61 -14.43
N HIS A 515 -0.28 3.85 -13.43
CA HIS A 515 -0.80 2.51 -13.63
C HIS A 515 -2.00 2.25 -12.72
N PRO A 516 -3.12 2.95 -12.94
CA PRO A 516 -4.22 2.93 -11.99
C PRO A 516 -4.82 1.52 -11.86
N GLN A 517 -4.81 0.99 -10.63
CA GLN A 517 -5.36 -0.31 -10.23
C GLN A 517 -5.86 -0.27 -8.78
N GLY A 518 -6.94 -0.99 -8.50
CA GLY A 518 -7.54 -1.06 -7.17
C GLY A 518 -8.66 -0.04 -6.95
N ASN A 519 -9.07 0.12 -5.69
CA ASN A 519 -10.13 1.05 -5.29
C ASN A 519 -9.53 2.43 -4.98
N TYR A 520 -10.22 3.51 -5.37
CA TYR A 520 -9.85 4.89 -5.02
C TYR A 520 -10.97 5.58 -4.26
N ARG A 521 -10.58 6.42 -3.30
CA ARG A 521 -11.49 7.26 -2.52
C ARG A 521 -10.87 8.65 -2.31
N LEU A 522 -11.55 9.67 -2.78
CA LEU A 522 -11.15 11.07 -2.60
C LEU A 522 -11.93 11.60 -1.40
N GLU A 523 -11.22 11.94 -0.33
CA GLU A 523 -11.81 12.31 0.97
C GLU A 523 -11.42 13.72 1.39
N GLY A 524 -12.29 14.35 2.17
CA GLY A 524 -12.08 15.67 2.75
C GLY A 524 -12.98 15.87 3.96
N PHE A 525 -12.42 16.36 5.07
CA PHE A 525 -13.16 16.61 6.32
C PHE A 525 -13.78 18.03 6.39
N ASP A 526 -13.40 18.95 5.49
CA ASP A 526 -13.72 20.38 5.54
C ASP A 526 -14.08 21.01 4.17
N GLY A 527 -14.31 20.18 3.14
CA GLY A 527 -14.56 20.63 1.77
C GLY A 527 -13.30 20.72 0.89
N ALA A 528 -12.10 20.53 1.45
CA ALA A 528 -10.86 20.27 0.72
C ALA A 528 -10.73 18.75 0.47
N SER A 529 -10.86 18.33 -0.78
CA SER A 529 -10.80 16.90 -1.16
C SER A 529 -9.53 16.63 -1.95
N GLY A 530 -8.96 15.44 -1.77
CA GLY A 530 -7.81 15.00 -2.56
C GLY A 530 -8.06 15.02 -4.07
N ASN A 531 -7.02 15.27 -4.87
CA ASN A 531 -7.06 15.29 -6.34
C ASN A 531 -6.41 14.02 -6.91
N LEU A 532 -6.96 13.53 -8.03
CA LEU A 532 -6.47 12.32 -8.71
C LEU A 532 -6.23 12.61 -10.19
N GLU A 533 -5.07 12.21 -10.72
CA GLU A 533 -4.70 12.35 -12.12
C GLU A 533 -4.32 10.98 -12.71
N PHE A 534 -4.97 10.60 -13.81
CA PHE A 534 -4.66 9.37 -14.54
C PHE A 534 -3.76 9.67 -15.74
N ALA A 535 -2.50 9.23 -15.65
CA ALA A 535 -1.55 9.44 -16.74
C ALA A 535 -1.68 8.39 -17.85
N ASN A 536 -2.23 7.20 -17.55
CA ASN A 536 -2.46 6.13 -18.52
C ASN A 536 -3.84 5.48 -18.33
N SER A 537 -4.23 4.62 -19.27
CA SER A 537 -5.46 3.82 -19.18
C SER A 537 -5.31 2.63 -18.22
N GLY A 538 -6.33 2.38 -17.40
CA GLY A 538 -6.41 1.22 -16.50
C GLY A 538 -7.80 1.10 -15.87
N PRO A 539 -8.22 -0.10 -15.42
CA PRO A 539 -9.49 -0.28 -14.73
C PRO A 539 -9.43 0.37 -13.35
N VAL A 540 -10.33 1.34 -13.11
CA VAL A 540 -10.46 2.03 -11.84
C VAL A 540 -11.71 1.54 -11.12
N PHE A 541 -11.61 1.34 -9.81
CA PHE A 541 -12.76 1.04 -8.98
C PHE A 541 -12.97 2.20 -8.01
N PHE A 542 -14.20 2.69 -7.93
CA PHE A 542 -14.60 3.69 -6.95
C PHE A 542 -15.77 3.08 -6.17
N GLY A 543 -15.52 2.77 -4.91
CA GLY A 543 -16.49 2.14 -4.00
C GLY A 543 -16.23 0.65 -3.78
N ASP A 544 -16.09 0.30 -2.51
CA ASP A 544 -16.14 -1.08 -2.04
C ASP A 544 -17.55 -1.66 -2.27
N PRO A 545 -17.71 -2.86 -2.85
CA PRO A 545 -19.01 -3.54 -2.93
C PRO A 545 -19.69 -3.78 -1.56
N SER A 546 -19.00 -3.62 -0.43
CA SER A 546 -19.51 -3.89 0.92
C SER A 546 -19.97 -2.66 1.73
N PHE A 547 -19.82 -1.42 1.22
CA PHE A 547 -20.29 -0.22 1.92
C PHE A 547 -21.62 0.32 1.36
N PRO A 548 -22.70 0.45 2.18
CA PRO A 548 -24.03 0.88 1.74
C PRO A 548 -24.21 2.41 1.64
N TYR A 549 -23.15 3.22 1.76
CA TYR A 549 -23.25 4.68 1.66
C TYR A 549 -22.63 5.20 0.34
N PRO A 550 -23.30 6.14 -0.35
CA PRO A 550 -22.81 6.68 -1.62
C PRO A 550 -21.44 7.37 -1.44
N GLY A 551 -20.47 7.03 -2.29
CA GLY A 551 -19.17 7.68 -2.32
C GLY A 551 -19.28 9.00 -3.07
N SER A 552 -19.32 10.13 -2.35
CA SER A 552 -19.20 11.46 -2.96
C SER A 552 -17.74 11.77 -3.25
N VAL A 553 -17.41 12.08 -4.50
CA VAL A 553 -16.10 12.58 -4.91
C VAL A 553 -16.13 14.11 -4.85
N GLY A 554 -15.49 14.67 -3.83
CA GLY A 554 -15.38 16.12 -3.66
C GLY A 554 -14.20 16.78 -4.38
N GLY A 555 -13.20 16.00 -4.82
CA GLY A 555 -11.97 16.49 -5.47
C GLY A 555 -11.99 16.34 -7.00
N SER A 556 -10.99 16.86 -7.71
CA SER A 556 -10.93 16.77 -9.17
C SER A 556 -10.26 15.48 -9.66
N ILE A 557 -10.80 14.90 -10.74
CA ILE A 557 -10.19 13.83 -11.52
C ILE A 557 -9.73 14.40 -12.87
N SER A 558 -8.45 14.25 -13.23
CA SER A 558 -7.83 14.85 -14.42
C SER A 558 -6.87 13.92 -15.17
N GLY A 559 -6.27 14.39 -16.27
CA GLY A 559 -5.24 13.68 -17.03
C GLY A 559 -5.74 13.01 -18.32
N PRO A 560 -4.84 12.52 -19.19
CA PRO A 560 -5.22 11.99 -20.50
C PRO A 560 -5.89 10.61 -20.45
N GLY A 561 -5.85 9.91 -19.30
CA GLY A 561 -6.36 8.55 -19.16
C GLY A 561 -7.88 8.40 -19.26
N ASN A 562 -8.33 7.17 -19.51
CA ASN A 562 -9.74 6.78 -19.47
C ASN A 562 -10.24 6.65 -18.02
N PHE A 563 -11.51 6.94 -17.79
CA PHE A 563 -12.21 6.72 -16.52
C PHE A 563 -13.14 5.50 -16.64
N THR A 564 -13.01 4.53 -15.72
CA THR A 564 -13.94 3.40 -15.64
C THR A 564 -14.58 3.34 -14.25
N LYS A 565 -15.90 3.20 -14.18
CA LYS A 565 -16.68 2.92 -12.96
C LYS A 565 -17.14 1.46 -12.99
N SER A 566 -16.73 0.69 -11.99
CA SER A 566 -17.17 -0.70 -11.78
C SER A 566 -17.77 -0.87 -10.38
N GLY A 567 -18.35 -2.04 -10.07
CA GLY A 567 -18.97 -2.32 -8.77
C GLY A 567 -20.39 -1.77 -8.61
N ALA A 568 -21.20 -2.34 -7.71
CA ALA A 568 -22.64 -2.06 -7.62
C ALA A 568 -23.01 -0.72 -6.95
N GLY A 569 -22.09 -0.09 -6.21
CA GLY A 569 -22.35 1.14 -5.45
C GLY A 569 -22.44 2.42 -6.30
N ASP A 570 -22.92 3.48 -5.68
CA ASP A 570 -23.05 4.82 -6.27
C ASP A 570 -21.74 5.60 -6.17
N LEU A 571 -21.35 6.24 -7.28
CA LEU A 571 -20.31 7.25 -7.34
C LEU A 571 -20.93 8.60 -7.68
N ILE A 572 -20.74 9.60 -6.83
CA ILE A 572 -21.33 10.92 -7.02
C ILE A 572 -20.25 11.95 -7.36
N PHE A 573 -20.40 12.63 -8.49
CA PHE A 573 -19.56 13.77 -8.88
C PHE A 573 -20.21 15.09 -8.48
N THR A 574 -19.60 15.78 -7.52
CA THR A 574 -20.02 17.12 -7.07
C THR A 574 -19.24 18.26 -7.73
N ARG A 575 -18.34 17.95 -8.65
CA ARG A 575 -17.50 18.90 -9.42
C ARG A 575 -17.33 18.44 -10.87
N ASN A 576 -16.90 19.37 -11.72
CA ASN A 576 -16.47 19.08 -13.09
C ASN A 576 -15.15 18.30 -13.07
N MET A 577 -15.12 17.16 -13.76
CA MET A 577 -13.90 16.41 -14.00
C MET A 577 -13.24 16.87 -15.31
N THR A 578 -11.92 16.75 -15.41
CA THR A 578 -11.13 17.26 -16.54
C THR A 578 -10.16 16.21 -17.10
N TYR A 579 -10.50 14.93 -16.97
CA TYR A 579 -9.79 13.88 -17.71
C TYR A 579 -10.16 13.94 -19.20
N GLU A 580 -9.25 13.52 -20.09
CA GLU A 580 -9.45 13.66 -21.54
C GLU A 580 -9.98 12.37 -22.20
N GLY A 581 -9.82 11.22 -21.53
CA GLY A 581 -10.19 9.91 -22.06
C GLY A 581 -11.67 9.55 -21.94
N GLN A 582 -11.98 8.31 -22.34
CA GLN A 582 -13.32 7.73 -22.36
C GLN A 582 -13.87 7.50 -20.94
N THR A 583 -15.17 7.70 -20.73
CA THR A 583 -15.91 7.30 -19.52
C THR A 583 -16.62 5.98 -19.77
N THR A 584 -16.32 4.94 -18.97
CA THR A 584 -17.03 3.65 -19.03
C THR A 584 -17.70 3.34 -17.70
N ILE A 585 -18.96 2.91 -17.71
CA ILE A 585 -19.70 2.48 -16.51
C ILE A 585 -20.09 1.01 -16.69
N ASN A 586 -19.42 0.12 -15.96
CA ASN A 586 -19.66 -1.32 -15.94
C ASN A 586 -20.70 -1.74 -14.90
N GLY A 587 -20.84 -0.98 -13.80
CA GLY A 587 -21.66 -1.36 -12.65
C GLY A 587 -22.08 -0.15 -11.78
N GLY A 588 -23.27 -0.25 -11.18
CA GLY A 588 -23.79 0.74 -10.22
C GLY A 588 -24.12 2.08 -10.88
N ASN A 589 -24.33 3.13 -10.06
CA ASN A 589 -24.68 4.45 -10.57
C ASN A 589 -23.46 5.39 -10.59
N LEU A 590 -23.32 6.18 -11.67
CA LEU A 590 -22.49 7.38 -11.73
C LEU A 590 -23.41 8.60 -11.73
N VAL A 591 -23.49 9.30 -10.60
CA VAL A 591 -24.39 10.43 -10.38
C VAL A 591 -23.66 11.75 -10.62
N ALA A 592 -24.05 12.48 -11.65
CA ALA A 592 -23.60 13.84 -11.93
C ALA A 592 -24.52 14.85 -11.23
N LEU A 593 -23.98 15.64 -10.28
CA LEU A 593 -24.72 16.69 -9.57
C LEU A 593 -24.42 18.11 -10.06
N VAL A 594 -23.47 18.28 -10.99
CA VAL A 594 -23.08 19.58 -11.58
C VAL A 594 -23.16 19.55 -13.11
N SER A 595 -23.26 20.72 -13.73
CA SER A 595 -23.30 20.82 -15.19
C SER A 595 -21.95 20.38 -15.74
N ASN A 596 -21.96 19.48 -16.72
CA ASN A 596 -20.76 18.88 -17.29
C ASN A 596 -19.85 18.26 -16.21
N ALA A 597 -20.44 17.50 -15.29
CA ALA A 597 -19.67 16.74 -14.29
C ALA A 597 -18.68 15.79 -14.98
N LEU A 598 -19.10 15.16 -16.08
CA LEU A 598 -18.19 14.47 -16.99
C LEU A 598 -17.55 15.47 -17.98
N PRO A 599 -16.31 15.23 -18.43
CA PRO A 599 -15.66 16.04 -19.45
C PRO A 599 -16.50 16.11 -20.74
N THR A 600 -16.59 17.31 -21.34
CA THR A 600 -17.49 17.53 -22.48
C THR A 600 -17.10 16.77 -23.76
N SER A 601 -15.85 16.35 -23.86
CA SER A 601 -15.32 15.55 -24.97
C SER A 601 -15.36 14.04 -24.72
N THR A 602 -15.74 13.58 -23.52
CA THR A 602 -15.64 12.16 -23.17
C THR A 602 -16.64 11.33 -23.98
N ASP A 603 -16.17 10.25 -24.61
CA ASP A 603 -17.05 9.20 -25.08
C ASP A 603 -17.60 8.44 -23.86
N LEU A 604 -18.94 8.34 -23.73
CA LEU A 604 -19.59 7.69 -22.61
C LEU A 604 -20.11 6.31 -23.02
N THR A 605 -19.56 5.26 -22.41
CA THR A 605 -20.07 3.88 -22.53
C THR A 605 -20.77 3.47 -21.24
N VAL A 606 -22.07 3.19 -21.29
CA VAL A 606 -22.84 2.67 -20.15
C VAL A 606 -23.21 1.21 -20.46
N ASN A 607 -22.52 0.25 -19.85
CA ASN A 607 -22.78 -1.17 -20.04
C ASN A 607 -24.02 -1.63 -19.25
N ALA A 608 -24.57 -2.80 -19.57
CA ALA A 608 -25.87 -3.27 -19.05
C ALA A 608 -26.01 -3.31 -17.51
N GLY A 609 -24.89 -3.40 -16.76
CA GLY A 609 -24.89 -3.36 -15.30
C GLY A 609 -24.73 -1.95 -14.69
N GLY A 610 -24.49 -0.94 -15.51
CA GLY A 610 -24.21 0.43 -15.10
C GLY A 610 -25.35 1.39 -15.38
N SER A 611 -25.38 2.49 -14.63
CA SER A 611 -26.24 3.64 -14.90
C SER A 611 -25.51 4.97 -14.80
N PHE A 612 -25.78 5.87 -15.75
CA PHE A 612 -25.43 7.28 -15.63
C PHE A 612 -26.66 8.07 -15.18
N VAL A 613 -26.54 8.84 -14.10
CA VAL A 613 -27.63 9.63 -13.52
C VAL A 613 -27.25 11.11 -13.57
N ALA A 614 -27.84 11.86 -14.49
CA ALA A 614 -27.73 13.31 -14.51
C ALA A 614 -28.81 13.92 -13.60
N SER A 615 -28.40 14.67 -12.58
CA SER A 615 -29.27 15.16 -11.52
C SER A 615 -29.06 16.65 -11.21
N GLY A 616 -30.11 17.31 -10.74
CA GLY A 616 -30.06 18.72 -10.33
C GLY A 616 -30.45 19.77 -11.38
N GLY A 617 -31.12 19.38 -12.48
CA GLY A 617 -31.64 20.33 -13.48
C GLY A 617 -30.57 21.05 -14.30
N LYS A 618 -29.50 20.34 -14.67
CA LYS A 618 -28.28 20.87 -15.30
C LYS A 618 -28.06 20.30 -16.70
N LEU A 619 -26.99 20.71 -17.36
CA LEU A 619 -26.58 20.23 -18.70
C LEU A 619 -25.45 19.21 -18.55
N GLN A 620 -25.46 18.14 -19.34
CA GLN A 620 -24.28 17.30 -19.56
C GLN A 620 -24.01 17.17 -21.06
N THR A 621 -22.81 17.56 -21.48
CA THR A 621 -22.29 17.32 -22.84
C THR A 621 -21.30 16.15 -22.82
N ILE A 622 -21.34 15.29 -23.82
CA ILE A 622 -20.44 14.16 -24.04
C ILE A 622 -20.06 14.07 -25.54
N GLY A 623 -19.00 13.34 -25.86
CA GLY A 623 -18.60 13.03 -27.24
C GLY A 623 -19.60 12.10 -27.91
N SER A 624 -19.76 10.89 -27.38
CA SER A 624 -20.71 9.89 -27.90
C SER A 624 -21.36 9.09 -26.77
N LEU A 625 -22.46 8.41 -27.06
CA LEU A 625 -23.12 7.51 -26.12
C LEU A 625 -23.19 6.07 -26.67
N ALA A 626 -22.62 5.11 -25.95
CA ALA A 626 -22.61 3.70 -26.31
C ALA A 626 -23.00 2.78 -25.14
N GLY A 627 -23.31 1.52 -25.46
CA GLY A 627 -23.59 0.47 -24.47
C GLY A 627 -25.08 0.16 -24.29
N GLY A 628 -25.39 -0.67 -23.28
CA GLY A 628 -26.72 -1.25 -23.04
C GLY A 628 -27.33 -0.94 -21.67
N GLY A 629 -26.74 -0.02 -20.90
CA GLY A 629 -27.17 0.31 -19.53
C GLY A 629 -28.27 1.37 -19.46
N LEU A 630 -28.43 1.99 -18.29
CA LEU A 630 -29.47 2.99 -18.05
C LEU A 630 -28.90 4.41 -18.00
N VAL A 631 -29.45 5.34 -18.77
CA VAL A 631 -29.21 6.78 -18.60
C VAL A 631 -30.45 7.39 -17.98
N THR A 632 -30.32 8.03 -16.82
CA THR A 632 -31.44 8.69 -16.12
C THR A 632 -31.22 10.20 -16.11
N LEU A 633 -32.14 10.94 -16.72
CA LEU A 633 -32.13 12.39 -16.77
C LEU A 633 -33.17 12.96 -15.80
N SER A 634 -32.74 13.67 -14.77
CA SER A 634 -33.67 14.23 -13.76
C SER A 634 -33.91 15.73 -14.01
N GLY A 635 -34.57 16.06 -15.13
CA GLY A 635 -34.78 17.43 -15.62
C GLY A 635 -33.56 18.01 -16.33
N ASN A 636 -32.66 17.16 -16.83
CA ASN A 636 -31.39 17.57 -17.44
C ASN A 636 -31.46 17.48 -18.97
N THR A 637 -30.58 18.21 -19.64
CA THR A 637 -30.32 18.04 -21.07
C THR A 637 -29.05 17.22 -21.26
N LEU A 638 -29.13 16.14 -22.04
CA LEU A 638 -27.95 15.38 -22.49
C LEU A 638 -27.59 15.81 -23.91
N THR A 639 -26.41 16.40 -24.09
CA THR A 639 -25.89 16.79 -25.40
C THR A 639 -24.81 15.81 -25.87
N ILE A 640 -25.00 15.21 -27.04
CA ILE A 640 -24.04 14.31 -27.70
C ILE A 640 -23.40 15.10 -28.86
N ASN A 641 -22.15 15.54 -28.67
CA ASN A 641 -21.51 16.56 -29.51
C ASN A 641 -20.25 16.10 -30.26
N GLY A 642 -19.95 14.80 -30.24
CA GLY A 642 -18.77 14.22 -30.90
C GLY A 642 -18.98 13.93 -32.38
N SER A 643 -17.86 13.60 -33.03
CA SER A 643 -17.78 13.18 -34.43
C SER A 643 -17.76 11.65 -34.61
N THR A 644 -17.68 10.90 -33.51
CA THR A 644 -17.65 9.44 -33.51
C THR A 644 -19.04 8.84 -33.67
N ASN A 645 -19.14 7.76 -34.43
CA ASN A 645 -20.38 7.01 -34.55
C ASN A 645 -20.54 6.09 -33.33
N ALA A 646 -21.72 6.06 -32.72
CA ALA A 646 -21.98 5.21 -31.56
C ALA A 646 -23.39 4.61 -31.58
N THR A 647 -23.53 3.45 -30.94
CA THR A 647 -24.81 2.76 -30.77
C THR A 647 -25.09 2.54 -29.29
N PHE A 648 -26.23 3.04 -28.84
CA PHE A 648 -26.75 2.82 -27.49
C PHE A 648 -28.01 1.95 -27.57
N SER A 649 -27.92 0.74 -27.04
CA SER A 649 -29.03 -0.22 -26.93
C SER A 649 -29.74 -0.15 -25.59
N GLY A 650 -29.22 0.66 -24.67
CA GLY A 650 -29.82 0.92 -23.38
C GLY A 650 -31.04 1.84 -23.44
N VAL A 651 -31.50 2.26 -22.27
CA VAL A 651 -32.66 3.16 -22.13
C VAL A 651 -32.19 4.51 -21.63
N ILE A 652 -32.57 5.58 -22.33
CA ILE A 652 -32.59 6.94 -21.78
C ILE A 652 -33.96 7.16 -21.15
N SER A 653 -33.98 7.42 -19.86
CA SER A 653 -35.17 7.61 -19.04
C SER A 653 -35.14 8.97 -18.34
N GLU A 654 -36.26 9.34 -17.74
CA GLU A 654 -36.32 10.56 -16.95
C GLU A 654 -37.14 10.41 -15.66
N THR A 655 -36.96 11.39 -14.78
CA THR A 655 -37.87 11.65 -13.65
C THR A 655 -38.58 13.00 -13.73
N ALA A 656 -38.11 13.91 -14.60
CA ALA A 656 -38.71 15.22 -14.87
C ALA A 656 -38.29 15.69 -16.27
N GLY A 657 -39.19 16.36 -17.00
CA GLY A 657 -39.10 16.69 -18.44
C GLY A 657 -37.69 17.01 -18.96
N SER A 658 -37.01 16.00 -19.45
CA SER A 658 -35.60 16.01 -19.86
C SER A 658 -35.49 15.96 -21.38
N SER A 659 -34.40 16.50 -21.91
CA SER A 659 -34.18 16.58 -23.36
C SER A 659 -32.87 15.95 -23.77
N VAL A 660 -32.81 15.52 -25.03
CA VAL A 660 -31.59 15.02 -25.66
C VAL A 660 -31.27 15.93 -26.83
N VAL A 661 -30.00 16.33 -26.96
CA VAL A 661 -29.49 17.14 -28.06
C VAL A 661 -28.40 16.34 -28.78
N LYS A 662 -28.55 16.15 -30.07
CA LYS A 662 -27.53 15.60 -30.96
C LYS A 662 -26.91 16.75 -31.74
N GLY A 663 -25.67 17.12 -31.41
CA GLY A 663 -25.04 18.35 -31.89
C GLY A 663 -23.73 18.20 -32.65
N GLY A 664 -23.09 17.02 -32.64
CA GLY A 664 -21.83 16.78 -33.36
C GLY A 664 -22.02 16.09 -34.71
N ALA A 665 -20.99 16.05 -35.56
CA ALA A 665 -21.08 15.48 -36.91
C ALA A 665 -21.28 13.95 -36.97
N GLY A 666 -21.04 13.21 -35.87
CA GLY A 666 -21.12 11.74 -35.84
C GLY A 666 -22.55 11.21 -36.02
N THR A 667 -22.70 9.91 -36.24
CA THR A 667 -24.00 9.22 -36.22
C THR A 667 -24.26 8.62 -34.84
N GLN A 668 -25.31 9.06 -34.16
CA GLN A 668 -25.79 8.43 -32.92
C GLN A 668 -26.94 7.49 -33.27
N THR A 669 -26.84 6.23 -32.85
CA THR A 669 -27.91 5.22 -33.04
C THR A 669 -28.49 4.84 -31.68
N PHE A 670 -29.81 4.94 -31.55
CA PHE A 670 -30.58 4.44 -30.42
C PHE A 670 -31.38 3.22 -30.86
N THR A 671 -31.12 2.08 -30.21
CA THR A 671 -31.85 0.83 -30.49
C THR A 671 -32.72 0.38 -29.32
N GLY A 672 -32.50 0.92 -28.11
CA GLY A 672 -33.39 0.70 -26.97
C GLY A 672 -34.63 1.59 -27.00
N VAL A 673 -35.62 1.27 -26.16
CA VAL A 673 -36.87 2.05 -26.03
C VAL A 673 -36.65 3.16 -25.01
N ASN A 674 -36.45 4.37 -25.48
CA ASN A 674 -36.28 5.55 -24.64
C ASN A 674 -37.62 6.04 -24.07
N THR A 675 -37.60 6.62 -22.87
CA THR A 675 -38.81 6.98 -22.09
C THR A 675 -38.83 8.41 -21.56
N TYR A 676 -37.84 9.24 -21.93
CA TYR A 676 -37.88 10.67 -21.61
C TYR A 676 -39.01 11.36 -22.39
N THR A 677 -39.59 12.42 -21.83
CA THR A 677 -40.78 13.07 -22.38
C THR A 677 -40.51 14.44 -22.97
N GLY A 678 -39.34 15.04 -22.69
CA GLY A 678 -38.93 16.27 -23.35
C GLY A 678 -38.47 16.03 -24.81
N GLY A 679 -38.12 17.12 -25.48
CA GLY A 679 -37.77 17.08 -26.90
C GLY A 679 -36.40 16.47 -27.19
N THR A 680 -36.30 15.82 -28.35
CA THR A 680 -35.05 15.42 -28.99
C THR A 680 -34.66 16.46 -30.04
N PHE A 681 -33.53 17.14 -29.86
CA PHE A 681 -33.05 18.16 -30.79
C PHE A 681 -31.91 17.59 -31.62
N VAL A 682 -32.02 17.58 -32.94
CA VAL A 682 -30.95 17.14 -33.85
C VAL A 682 -30.42 18.37 -34.56
N ASN A 683 -29.35 18.91 -34.02
CA ASN A 683 -28.72 20.15 -34.50
C ASN A 683 -27.62 19.87 -35.53
N ASP A 684 -26.99 18.70 -35.50
CA ASP A 684 -25.97 18.30 -36.48
C ASP A 684 -25.77 16.77 -36.53
N GLY A 685 -25.13 16.31 -37.61
CA GLY A 685 -24.89 14.91 -37.91
C GLY A 685 -26.20 14.12 -38.02
N ARG A 686 -26.11 12.80 -37.82
CA ARG A 686 -27.25 11.89 -37.99
C ARG A 686 -27.70 11.29 -36.66
N LEU A 687 -28.99 11.31 -36.38
CA LEU A 687 -29.63 10.52 -35.33
C LEU A 687 -30.42 9.39 -35.98
N ILE A 688 -30.13 8.15 -35.59
CA ILE A 688 -30.94 6.98 -35.94
C ILE A 688 -31.67 6.55 -34.66
N ASP A 689 -32.99 6.50 -34.68
CA ASP A 689 -33.79 6.04 -33.54
C ASP A 689 -34.73 4.93 -33.97
N ALA A 690 -34.46 3.70 -33.52
CA ALA A 690 -35.28 2.54 -33.86
C ALA A 690 -36.64 2.55 -33.14
N HIS A 691 -36.80 3.33 -32.07
CA HIS A 691 -38.02 3.40 -31.28
C HIS A 691 -38.41 4.88 -31.02
N PRO A 692 -38.83 5.60 -32.08
CA PRO A 692 -39.10 7.03 -31.97
C PRO A 692 -40.20 7.35 -30.97
N HIS A 693 -40.00 8.40 -30.17
CA HIS A 693 -40.92 8.81 -29.10
C HIS A 693 -40.87 10.33 -28.87
N GLY A 694 -41.93 10.89 -28.28
CA GLY A 694 -41.99 12.31 -27.95
C GLY A 694 -41.93 13.24 -29.18
N SER A 695 -41.16 14.32 -29.08
CA SER A 695 -41.01 15.31 -30.15
C SER A 695 -39.58 15.44 -30.64
N TYR A 696 -39.37 15.55 -31.95
CA TYR A 696 -38.06 15.79 -32.56
C TYR A 696 -38.05 17.17 -33.21
N THR A 697 -36.98 17.92 -32.98
CA THR A 697 -36.74 19.20 -33.66
C THR A 697 -35.39 19.14 -34.36
N LEU A 698 -35.38 19.29 -35.68
CA LEU A 698 -34.16 19.32 -36.47
C LEU A 698 -33.78 20.78 -36.77
N SER A 699 -32.49 21.09 -36.67
CA SER A 699 -31.92 22.38 -37.05
C SER A 699 -30.57 22.22 -37.74
N ASN A 700 -30.05 23.31 -38.34
CA ASN A 700 -28.80 23.39 -39.12
C ASN A 700 -28.67 22.30 -40.18
N PHE A 701 -27.85 21.26 -39.94
CA PHE A 701 -27.61 20.12 -40.86
C PHE A 701 -27.98 18.77 -40.23
N GLY A 702 -28.77 18.77 -39.15
CA GLY A 702 -29.21 17.54 -38.51
C GLY A 702 -30.06 16.67 -39.43
N GLU A 703 -29.75 15.38 -39.47
CA GLU A 703 -30.50 14.32 -40.16
C GLU A 703 -31.11 13.35 -39.15
N LEU A 704 -32.33 12.90 -39.42
CA LEU A 704 -33.05 11.94 -38.57
C LEU A 704 -33.49 10.72 -39.38
N GLU A 705 -33.19 9.53 -38.88
CA GLU A 705 -33.56 8.25 -39.49
C GLU A 705 -34.34 7.39 -38.50
N PHE A 706 -35.47 6.84 -38.94
CA PHE A 706 -36.25 5.87 -38.18
C PHE A 706 -36.29 4.52 -38.92
N PRO A 707 -35.39 3.58 -38.58
CA PRO A 707 -35.37 2.25 -39.21
C PRO A 707 -36.47 1.36 -38.61
N ASN A 708 -37.23 0.66 -39.47
CA ASN A 708 -38.24 -0.33 -39.07
C ASN A 708 -39.29 0.21 -38.08
N ALA A 709 -39.68 1.48 -38.22
CA ALA A 709 -40.34 2.24 -37.16
C ALA A 709 -41.76 1.77 -36.77
N GLY A 710 -42.37 0.86 -37.53
CA GLY A 710 -43.73 0.36 -37.27
C GLY A 710 -44.77 1.48 -37.10
N ASN A 711 -45.75 1.28 -36.22
CA ASN A 711 -46.73 2.32 -35.87
C ASN A 711 -46.13 3.34 -34.88
N ILE A 712 -45.88 4.56 -35.36
CA ILE A 712 -45.38 5.67 -34.54
C ILE A 712 -46.54 6.53 -34.05
N SER A 713 -47.18 6.11 -32.96
CA SER A 713 -48.19 6.92 -32.28
C SER A 713 -47.53 7.98 -31.38
N GLY A 714 -47.90 9.26 -31.54
CA GLY A 714 -47.48 10.29 -30.60
C GLY A 714 -46.24 11.11 -31.00
N LEU A 715 -45.68 10.92 -32.19
CA LEU A 715 -44.50 11.63 -32.69
C LEU A 715 -44.85 12.99 -33.29
N ALA A 716 -44.26 14.07 -32.77
CA ALA A 716 -44.26 15.39 -33.42
C ALA A 716 -42.86 15.71 -33.96
N VAL A 717 -42.74 16.05 -35.24
CA VAL A 717 -41.45 16.43 -35.85
C VAL A 717 -41.55 17.84 -36.42
N ARG A 718 -40.59 18.68 -36.06
CA ARG A 718 -40.41 20.03 -36.64
C ARG A 718 -39.05 20.09 -37.31
N THR A 719 -39.01 20.30 -38.61
CA THR A 719 -37.76 20.24 -39.38
C THR A 719 -37.67 21.32 -40.46
N ALA A 720 -36.45 21.79 -40.73
CA ALA A 720 -36.08 22.47 -41.97
C ALA A 720 -35.21 21.59 -42.89
N ASN A 721 -34.90 20.37 -42.43
CA ASN A 721 -33.90 19.45 -42.98
C ASN A 721 -34.49 18.07 -43.28
N ASN A 722 -33.62 17.18 -43.75
CA ASN A 722 -34.00 15.85 -44.20
C ASN A 722 -34.46 14.92 -43.07
N VAL A 723 -35.55 14.21 -43.32
CA VAL A 723 -36.07 13.13 -42.46
C VAL A 723 -36.13 11.85 -43.30
N VAL A 724 -35.50 10.79 -42.83
CA VAL A 724 -35.50 9.48 -43.48
C VAL A 724 -36.45 8.55 -42.72
N LEU A 725 -37.55 8.19 -43.38
CA LEU A 725 -38.54 7.22 -42.91
C LEU A 725 -38.34 5.90 -43.66
N ASN A 726 -37.61 4.98 -43.04
CA ASN A 726 -37.41 3.66 -43.63
C ASN A 726 -38.55 2.73 -43.21
N THR A 727 -39.46 2.46 -44.14
CA THR A 727 -40.62 1.58 -43.93
C THR A 727 -40.30 0.11 -44.18
N SER A 728 -39.17 -0.22 -44.83
CA SER A 728 -38.71 -1.61 -45.08
C SER A 728 -39.79 -2.55 -45.64
N GLY A 729 -40.76 -2.01 -46.40
CA GLY A 729 -41.89 -2.74 -46.97
C GLY A 729 -43.16 -2.77 -46.11
N ASP A 730 -43.12 -2.29 -44.87
CA ASP A 730 -44.24 -2.23 -43.94
C ASP A 730 -45.03 -0.90 -44.03
N VAL A 731 -46.09 -0.80 -43.21
CA VAL A 731 -46.87 0.43 -43.00
C VAL A 731 -46.31 1.18 -41.79
N VAL A 732 -45.85 2.42 -42.01
CA VAL A 732 -45.45 3.35 -40.93
C VAL A 732 -46.53 4.40 -40.75
N THR A 733 -47.11 4.50 -39.56
CA THR A 733 -48.14 5.52 -39.26
C THR A 733 -47.58 6.61 -38.36
N ILE A 734 -47.80 7.88 -38.70
CA ILE A 734 -47.40 9.06 -37.90
C ILE A 734 -48.64 9.71 -37.29
N GLY A 735 -48.71 9.69 -35.95
CA GLY A 735 -49.89 10.03 -35.15
C GLY A 735 -50.12 11.51 -34.81
N ARG A 736 -49.08 12.35 -34.77
CA ARG A 736 -49.21 13.78 -34.45
C ARG A 736 -48.71 14.64 -35.61
N ALA A 737 -48.82 15.95 -35.42
CA ALA A 737 -48.49 16.90 -36.47
C ALA A 737 -46.99 16.89 -36.83
N LEU A 738 -46.71 16.97 -38.13
CA LEU A 738 -45.39 17.13 -38.73
C LEU A 738 -45.33 18.50 -39.42
N THR A 739 -44.33 19.31 -39.10
CA THR A 739 -44.08 20.58 -39.77
C THR A 739 -42.70 20.55 -40.44
N TYR A 740 -42.65 20.79 -41.76
CA TYR A 740 -41.43 20.62 -42.54
C TYR A 740 -41.27 21.74 -43.60
N ASN A 741 -40.35 22.68 -43.32
CA ASN A 741 -40.20 23.92 -44.08
C ASN A 741 -38.83 23.97 -44.78
N ALA A 742 -38.73 23.30 -45.94
CA ALA A 742 -37.57 23.20 -46.86
C ALA A 742 -36.75 21.88 -46.90
N GLY A 743 -37.04 20.89 -46.04
CA GLY A 743 -36.38 19.58 -46.05
C GLY A 743 -37.02 18.55 -46.98
N GLN A 744 -36.34 17.43 -47.26
CA GLN A 744 -36.92 16.27 -47.95
C GLN A 744 -37.30 15.16 -46.96
N ILE A 745 -38.42 14.49 -47.20
CA ILE A 745 -38.80 13.26 -46.51
C ILE A 745 -38.49 12.09 -47.43
N TYR A 746 -37.59 11.22 -47.02
CA TYR A 746 -37.29 9.98 -47.75
C TYR A 746 -38.18 8.87 -47.22
N THR A 747 -38.92 8.22 -48.11
CA THR A 747 -39.69 7.01 -47.81
C THR A 747 -39.09 5.83 -48.56
N SER A 748 -39.12 4.62 -48.01
CA SER A 748 -38.57 3.46 -48.73
C SER A 748 -39.51 2.92 -49.81
N ASP A 749 -38.92 2.38 -50.87
CA ASP A 749 -39.63 1.75 -51.99
C ASP A 749 -40.50 0.57 -51.51
N GLY A 750 -41.73 0.49 -52.01
CA GLY A 750 -42.64 -0.63 -51.78
C GLY A 750 -43.45 -0.63 -50.49
N GLY A 751 -43.13 0.22 -49.49
CA GLY A 751 -43.92 0.36 -48.26
C GLY A 751 -44.93 1.52 -48.27
N THR A 752 -45.73 1.65 -47.20
CA THR A 752 -46.71 2.74 -47.05
C THR A 752 -46.37 3.64 -45.85
N THR A 753 -46.32 4.95 -46.04
CA THR A 753 -46.19 5.95 -44.96
C THR A 753 -47.53 6.67 -44.79
N ALA A 754 -48.20 6.48 -43.65
CA ALA A 754 -49.52 7.04 -43.36
C ALA A 754 -49.43 8.15 -42.31
N PHE A 755 -49.86 9.36 -42.64
CA PHE A 755 -49.97 10.50 -41.73
C PHE A 755 -51.39 10.62 -41.21
N THR A 756 -51.59 10.32 -39.93
CA THR A 756 -52.87 10.49 -39.22
C THR A 756 -52.93 11.79 -38.45
N GLY A 757 -51.78 12.35 -38.06
CA GLY A 757 -51.66 13.76 -37.67
C GLY A 757 -51.48 14.68 -38.87
N GLY A 758 -51.70 15.98 -38.66
CA GLY A 758 -51.60 16.98 -39.73
C GLY A 758 -50.16 17.21 -40.22
N VAL A 759 -49.95 17.32 -41.53
CA VAL A 759 -48.65 17.61 -42.14
C VAL A 759 -48.69 19.00 -42.76
N TYR A 760 -47.75 19.86 -42.39
CA TYR A 760 -47.74 21.27 -42.78
C TYR A 760 -46.36 21.69 -43.29
N GLY A 761 -46.30 22.33 -44.45
CA GLY A 761 -45.07 22.88 -45.04
C GLY A 761 -44.73 22.31 -46.42
N SER A 762 -43.71 22.89 -47.05
CA SER A 762 -43.42 22.82 -48.49
C SER A 762 -42.31 21.87 -48.90
N GLY A 763 -41.86 20.98 -48.01
CA GLY A 763 -40.84 19.99 -48.37
C GLY A 763 -41.34 18.92 -49.36
N ASN A 764 -40.38 18.24 -50.00
CA ASN A 764 -40.64 17.17 -50.98
C ASN A 764 -40.62 15.76 -50.37
N PHE A 765 -41.26 14.80 -51.04
CA PHE A 765 -41.20 13.37 -50.69
C PHE A 765 -40.44 12.58 -51.76
N THR A 766 -39.36 11.93 -51.36
CA THR A 766 -38.51 11.12 -52.25
C THR A 766 -38.68 9.63 -51.90
N GLY A 767 -39.04 8.80 -52.88
CA GLY A 767 -39.23 7.34 -52.74
C GLY A 767 -40.44 6.82 -53.55
N HIS A 768 -40.39 5.58 -54.03
CA HIS A 768 -41.45 4.99 -54.88
C HIS A 768 -42.59 4.28 -54.09
N GLY A 769 -42.63 4.44 -52.77
CA GLY A 769 -43.67 3.89 -51.89
C GLY A 769 -45.03 4.61 -51.99
N THR A 770 -45.95 4.29 -51.08
CA THR A 770 -47.25 4.99 -50.97
C THR A 770 -47.24 5.97 -49.80
N VAL A 771 -47.60 7.23 -50.04
CA VAL A 771 -47.78 8.24 -48.99
C VAL A 771 -49.27 8.51 -48.81
N SER A 772 -49.78 8.33 -47.59
CA SER A 772 -51.20 8.47 -47.26
C SER A 772 -51.44 9.54 -46.22
N PHE A 773 -52.45 10.39 -46.41
CA PHE A 773 -52.87 11.41 -45.45
C PHE A 773 -54.32 11.16 -45.00
N THR A 774 -54.49 10.95 -43.70
CA THR A 774 -55.79 10.90 -43.00
C THR A 774 -55.96 12.08 -42.03
N GLY A 775 -54.85 12.65 -41.54
CA GLY A 775 -54.83 13.99 -40.94
C GLY A 775 -54.73 15.09 -42.01
N ALA A 776 -54.83 16.36 -41.61
CA ALA A 776 -54.72 17.49 -42.54
C ALA A 776 -53.41 17.43 -43.35
N TYR A 777 -53.41 17.87 -44.61
CA TYR A 777 -52.17 18.11 -45.34
C TYR A 777 -52.19 19.52 -45.91
N SER A 778 -51.14 20.31 -45.65
CA SER A 778 -50.95 21.62 -46.23
C SER A 778 -49.55 21.71 -46.82
N PRO A 779 -49.39 21.74 -48.15
CA PRO A 779 -48.09 21.91 -48.78
C PRO A 779 -47.47 23.30 -48.51
N GLY A 780 -48.19 24.28 -47.97
CA GLY A 780 -47.68 25.63 -47.68
C GLY A 780 -47.80 26.06 -46.20
N ASP A 781 -47.29 27.25 -45.88
CA ASP A 781 -47.50 27.92 -44.58
C ASP A 781 -48.55 29.05 -44.63
N GLY A 782 -49.18 29.24 -45.79
CA GLY A 782 -50.18 30.27 -46.05
C GLY A 782 -49.65 31.70 -46.18
N SER A 783 -48.32 31.92 -46.13
CA SER A 783 -47.71 33.26 -46.02
C SER A 783 -46.50 33.56 -46.93
N SER A 784 -46.05 32.63 -47.77
CA SER A 784 -44.93 32.78 -48.72
C SER A 784 -45.24 32.11 -50.07
N PRO A 785 -44.48 32.33 -51.17
CA PRO A 785 -44.96 31.95 -52.51
C PRO A 785 -45.29 30.47 -52.52
N ALA A 786 -46.35 30.15 -53.25
CA ALA A 786 -46.93 28.82 -53.27
C ALA A 786 -45.91 27.69 -53.32
N ALA A 787 -46.22 26.64 -52.56
CA ALA A 787 -45.40 25.46 -52.50
C ALA A 787 -45.64 24.56 -53.72
N SER A 788 -44.56 24.12 -54.36
CA SER A 788 -44.61 23.01 -55.32
C SER A 788 -44.02 21.78 -54.64
N VAL A 789 -44.86 20.78 -54.40
CA VAL A 789 -44.46 19.52 -53.76
C VAL A 789 -44.55 18.37 -54.76
N THR A 790 -43.47 17.60 -54.83
CA THR A 790 -43.42 16.38 -55.65
C THR A 790 -43.54 15.14 -54.78
N PHE A 791 -44.42 14.23 -55.20
CA PHE A 791 -44.49 12.84 -54.74
C PHE A 791 -43.96 11.92 -55.84
N GLU A 792 -42.80 11.32 -55.62
CA GLU A 792 -42.18 10.35 -56.54
C GLU A 792 -42.94 9.00 -56.60
N GLY A 793 -43.69 8.67 -55.54
CA GLY A 793 -44.49 7.45 -55.40
C GLY A 793 -46.01 7.67 -55.53
N ASN A 794 -46.80 6.81 -54.91
CA ASN A 794 -48.27 6.95 -54.87
C ASN A 794 -48.69 7.96 -53.79
N LEU A 795 -49.74 8.75 -54.06
CA LEU A 795 -50.38 9.66 -53.11
C LEU A 795 -51.79 9.15 -52.77
N VAL A 796 -52.14 9.09 -51.49
CA VAL A 796 -53.48 8.72 -51.02
C VAL A 796 -54.02 9.80 -50.09
N LEU A 797 -55.13 10.42 -50.46
CA LEU A 797 -55.81 11.44 -49.67
C LEU A 797 -57.13 10.88 -49.12
N HIS A 798 -57.23 10.79 -47.80
CA HIS A 798 -58.45 10.42 -47.08
C HIS A 798 -58.71 11.36 -45.89
N SER A 799 -58.14 12.56 -45.95
CA SER A 799 -58.12 13.48 -44.82
C SER A 799 -59.51 13.95 -44.43
N THR A 800 -59.89 13.75 -43.16
CA THR A 800 -61.10 14.34 -42.59
C THR A 800 -60.92 15.83 -42.29
N ASP A 801 -59.69 16.27 -42.03
CA ASP A 801 -59.34 17.67 -41.75
C ASP A 801 -59.00 18.45 -43.03
N GLY A 802 -58.78 17.73 -44.13
CA GLY A 802 -58.68 18.21 -45.50
C GLY A 802 -57.26 18.45 -46.02
N LEU A 803 -57.16 18.49 -47.35
CA LEU A 803 -56.03 19.06 -48.08
C LEU A 803 -56.23 20.58 -48.15
N LEU A 804 -55.29 21.35 -47.62
CA LEU A 804 -55.33 22.80 -47.45
C LEU A 804 -54.39 23.45 -48.48
N MET A 805 -54.92 24.06 -49.53
CA MET A 805 -54.14 24.70 -50.60
C MET A 805 -54.39 26.21 -50.67
N GLY A 806 -53.32 26.97 -50.91
CA GLY A 806 -53.34 28.41 -51.13
C GLY A 806 -53.40 28.77 -52.62
N LEU A 807 -54.23 29.74 -52.98
CA LEU A 807 -54.22 30.40 -54.28
C LEU A 807 -53.62 31.80 -54.18
N GLY A 808 -52.87 32.20 -55.19
CA GLY A 808 -52.36 33.56 -55.35
C GLY A 808 -52.30 33.97 -56.81
N SER A 809 -52.29 35.29 -57.04
CA SER A 809 -52.38 35.89 -58.40
C SER A 809 -51.23 35.49 -59.33
N PHE A 810 -50.10 35.05 -58.77
CA PHE A 810 -48.90 34.64 -59.51
C PHE A 810 -48.29 33.32 -59.04
N ALA A 811 -48.81 32.73 -57.97
CA ALA A 811 -48.29 31.51 -57.35
C ALA A 811 -49.43 30.81 -56.60
N SER A 812 -49.69 29.53 -56.91
CA SER A 812 -50.68 28.69 -56.22
C SER A 812 -50.07 27.36 -55.81
N ASP A 813 -50.48 26.84 -54.64
CA ASP A 813 -49.94 25.58 -54.14
C ASP A 813 -50.21 24.48 -55.16
N HIS A 814 -49.20 23.68 -55.43
CA HIS A 814 -49.19 22.72 -56.52
C HIS A 814 -48.57 21.39 -56.08
N ILE A 815 -49.21 20.29 -56.46
CA ILE A 815 -48.77 18.93 -56.13
C ILE A 815 -48.54 18.12 -57.40
N THR A 816 -47.31 17.67 -57.63
CA THR A 816 -47.00 16.68 -58.69
C THR A 816 -46.99 15.27 -58.12
N VAL A 817 -47.65 14.33 -58.79
CA VAL A 817 -47.65 12.91 -58.41
C VAL A 817 -47.19 12.04 -59.58
N TYR A 818 -46.07 11.35 -59.41
CA TYR A 818 -45.52 10.42 -60.40
C TYR A 818 -46.16 9.03 -60.36
N GLY A 819 -46.58 8.54 -59.18
CA GLY A 819 -47.34 7.30 -59.02
C GLY A 819 -48.86 7.48 -59.19
N ALA A 820 -49.64 6.60 -58.55
CA ALA A 820 -51.09 6.71 -58.50
C ALA A 820 -51.55 7.74 -57.45
N ALA A 821 -52.42 8.67 -57.85
CA ALA A 821 -53.09 9.62 -56.96
C ALA A 821 -54.52 9.15 -56.64
N ASN A 822 -54.75 8.69 -55.42
CA ASN A 822 -56.06 8.31 -54.91
C ASN A 822 -56.66 9.47 -54.12
N LEU A 823 -57.59 10.19 -54.73
CA LEU A 823 -58.22 11.39 -54.19
C LEU A 823 -59.47 11.05 -53.36
N GLY A 824 -59.59 11.69 -52.21
CA GLY A 824 -60.67 11.51 -51.24
C GLY A 824 -60.58 12.54 -50.12
N GLY A 825 -61.54 12.53 -49.20
CA GLY A 825 -61.60 13.51 -48.10
C GLY A 825 -61.97 14.93 -48.58
N ILE A 826 -61.64 15.94 -47.78
CA ILE A 826 -62.01 17.34 -48.03
C ILE A 826 -60.89 18.08 -48.76
N LEU A 827 -61.23 18.88 -49.77
CA LEU A 827 -60.32 19.87 -50.38
C LEU A 827 -60.72 21.27 -49.95
N ASN A 828 -59.82 21.99 -49.27
CA ASN A 828 -60.03 23.34 -48.78
C ASN A 828 -59.04 24.29 -49.46
N ILE A 829 -59.57 25.27 -50.17
CA ILE A 829 -58.77 26.25 -50.90
C ILE A 829 -59.03 27.65 -50.33
N SER A 830 -57.95 28.38 -50.03
CA SER A 830 -57.98 29.75 -49.51
C SER A 830 -57.04 30.66 -50.28
N TRP A 831 -57.23 31.97 -50.21
CA TRP A 831 -56.25 32.94 -50.72
C TRP A 831 -54.99 32.95 -49.85
N LEU A 832 -53.80 33.02 -50.45
CA LEU A 832 -52.54 33.23 -49.75
C LEU A 832 -52.53 34.60 -49.03
N ALA A 833 -51.90 34.67 -47.85
CA ALA A 833 -51.91 35.88 -47.04
C ALA A 833 -51.23 37.06 -47.76
N GLY A 834 -51.97 38.15 -47.95
CA GLY A 834 -51.49 39.36 -48.61
C GLY A 834 -51.93 39.52 -50.07
N ASP A 835 -52.55 38.51 -50.67
CA ASP A 835 -53.17 38.63 -52.00
C ASP A 835 -54.54 39.32 -51.92
N SER A 836 -54.77 40.27 -52.83
CA SER A 836 -56.05 40.93 -53.01
C SER A 836 -56.84 40.28 -54.15
N ILE A 837 -58.15 40.08 -53.96
CA ILE A 837 -59.11 39.55 -54.95
C ILE A 837 -58.99 40.33 -56.28
N SER A 838 -58.26 39.79 -57.24
CA SER A 838 -58.14 40.33 -58.61
C SER A 838 -58.20 39.24 -59.66
N VAL A 839 -59.03 38.22 -59.45
CA VAL A 839 -59.22 37.14 -60.42
C VAL A 839 -60.13 37.55 -61.56
N THR A 840 -59.77 37.15 -62.77
CA THR A 840 -60.48 37.47 -64.02
C THR A 840 -61.12 36.24 -64.65
N ARG A 841 -62.12 36.46 -65.51
CA ARG A 841 -62.75 35.37 -66.27
C ARG A 841 -61.70 34.66 -67.15
N GLY A 842 -61.66 33.34 -67.07
CA GLY A 842 -60.79 32.47 -67.85
C GLY A 842 -59.44 32.19 -67.18
N GLU A 843 -59.19 32.78 -66.01
CA GLU A 843 -58.02 32.46 -65.20
C GLU A 843 -58.10 31.02 -64.69
N SER A 844 -57.00 30.27 -64.83
CA SER A 844 -56.87 28.88 -64.41
C SER A 844 -55.77 28.75 -63.38
N PHE A 845 -55.98 27.88 -62.40
CA PHE A 845 -55.03 27.55 -61.34
C PHE A 845 -54.75 26.06 -61.40
N ASP A 846 -53.49 25.72 -61.66
CA ASP A 846 -52.99 24.35 -61.66
C ASP A 846 -52.66 23.93 -60.23
N LEU A 847 -53.42 22.96 -59.72
CA LEU A 847 -53.26 22.42 -58.38
C LEU A 847 -52.57 21.05 -58.37
N PHE A 848 -52.67 20.30 -59.47
CA PHE A 848 -52.18 18.93 -59.53
C PHE A 848 -51.62 18.54 -60.91
N ASP A 849 -50.38 18.08 -60.91
CA ASP A 849 -49.78 17.41 -62.07
C ASP A 849 -49.86 15.88 -61.87
N PHE A 850 -50.85 15.22 -62.49
CA PHE A 850 -50.96 13.76 -62.48
C PHE A 850 -50.08 13.15 -63.57
N ARG A 851 -48.83 12.81 -63.22
CA ARG A 851 -47.89 12.12 -64.13
C ARG A 851 -48.15 10.61 -64.19
N GLY A 852 -48.81 10.05 -63.17
CA GLY A 852 -49.33 8.68 -63.15
C GLY A 852 -50.86 8.60 -63.32
N SER A 853 -51.53 7.68 -62.62
CA SER A 853 -52.99 7.50 -62.71
C SER A 853 -53.74 8.24 -61.59
N SER A 854 -54.83 8.94 -61.90
CA SER A 854 -55.71 9.57 -60.90
C SER A 854 -56.98 8.74 -60.69
N HIS A 855 -57.37 8.51 -59.43
CA HIS A 855 -58.58 7.77 -59.05
C HIS A 855 -59.31 8.48 -57.90
N GLY A 856 -60.63 8.31 -57.81
CA GLY A 856 -61.44 8.87 -56.73
C GLY A 856 -61.86 10.34 -56.93
N MET A 857 -62.56 10.89 -55.93
CA MET A 857 -63.07 12.27 -55.91
C MET A 857 -63.08 12.78 -54.46
N PHE A 858 -62.86 14.08 -54.26
CA PHE A 858 -63.01 14.71 -52.95
C PHE A 858 -64.48 14.63 -52.49
N SER A 859 -64.72 14.31 -51.21
CA SER A 859 -66.06 14.25 -50.64
C SER A 859 -66.72 15.62 -50.53
N SER A 860 -65.91 16.68 -50.42
CA SER A 860 -66.35 18.07 -50.48
C SER A 860 -65.20 18.98 -50.89
N ILE A 861 -65.52 20.05 -51.61
CA ILE A 861 -64.56 21.08 -52.04
C ILE A 861 -65.05 22.43 -51.49
N SER A 862 -64.22 23.10 -50.70
CA SER A 862 -64.43 24.48 -50.24
C SER A 862 -63.49 25.40 -51.00
N LEU A 863 -64.06 26.37 -51.72
CA LEU A 863 -63.32 27.33 -52.55
C LEU A 863 -63.47 28.75 -51.99
N PRO A 864 -62.50 29.65 -52.24
CA PRO A 864 -62.64 31.05 -51.84
C PRO A 864 -63.82 31.72 -52.55
N VAL A 865 -64.44 32.68 -51.88
CA VAL A 865 -65.56 33.44 -52.45
C VAL A 865 -65.07 34.29 -53.62
N LEU A 866 -65.79 34.19 -54.75
CA LEU A 866 -65.59 35.03 -55.93
C LEU A 866 -66.56 36.22 -55.94
N PRO A 867 -66.24 37.31 -56.67
CA PRO A 867 -67.21 38.33 -57.06
C PRO A 867 -68.47 37.71 -57.69
N SER A 868 -69.63 38.35 -57.50
CA SER A 868 -70.95 37.77 -57.85
C SER A 868 -71.16 37.47 -59.35
N ASP A 869 -70.35 38.04 -60.23
CA ASP A 869 -70.36 37.81 -61.68
C ASP A 869 -69.52 36.59 -62.12
N LEU A 870 -68.78 35.99 -61.19
CA LEU A 870 -67.85 34.88 -61.43
C LEU A 870 -68.22 33.65 -60.60
N ARG A 871 -67.90 32.47 -61.13
CA ARG A 871 -68.00 31.18 -60.43
C ARG A 871 -66.82 30.28 -60.79
N TRP A 872 -66.51 29.35 -59.91
CA TRP A 872 -65.49 28.33 -60.16
C TRP A 872 -65.97 27.26 -61.16
N ASP A 873 -65.09 26.87 -62.07
CA ASP A 873 -65.14 25.63 -62.84
C ASP A 873 -64.17 24.62 -62.22
N ILE A 874 -64.68 23.43 -61.91
CA ILE A 874 -63.89 22.31 -61.38
C ILE A 874 -63.96 21.08 -62.29
N SER A 875 -64.54 21.21 -63.49
CA SER A 875 -64.77 20.09 -64.41
C SER A 875 -63.49 19.37 -64.83
N THR A 876 -62.37 20.08 -64.82
CA THR A 876 -61.04 19.61 -65.19
C THR A 876 -60.17 19.17 -64.01
N LEU A 877 -60.60 19.42 -62.76
CA LEU A 877 -59.81 19.17 -61.55
C LEU A 877 -59.29 17.73 -61.47
N TYR A 878 -60.12 16.75 -61.84
CA TYR A 878 -59.77 15.33 -61.73
C TYR A 878 -59.04 14.74 -62.95
N SER A 879 -59.05 15.46 -64.08
CA SER A 879 -58.39 15.04 -65.31
C SER A 879 -57.05 15.71 -65.55
N THR A 880 -56.96 17.00 -65.29
CA THR A 880 -55.76 17.82 -65.53
C THR A 880 -55.29 18.56 -64.29
N GLY A 881 -55.98 18.46 -63.15
CA GLY A 881 -55.60 19.14 -61.91
C GLY A 881 -55.96 20.62 -61.82
N GLU A 882 -56.52 21.19 -62.89
CA GLU A 882 -56.81 22.62 -62.97
C GLU A 882 -58.24 22.97 -62.50
N ILE A 883 -58.36 24.10 -61.81
CA ILE A 883 -59.63 24.82 -61.59
C ILE A 883 -59.58 26.16 -62.32
N SER A 884 -60.70 26.62 -62.87
CA SER A 884 -60.74 27.91 -63.57
C SER A 884 -61.91 28.79 -63.16
N VAL A 885 -61.85 30.06 -63.52
CA VAL A 885 -62.87 31.05 -63.23
C VAL A 885 -63.73 31.27 -64.47
N MET A 886 -65.04 31.12 -64.36
CA MET A 886 -65.97 31.39 -65.45
C MET A 886 -67.09 32.34 -65.02
N THR A 887 -67.89 32.81 -65.98
CA THR A 887 -69.04 33.69 -65.68
C THR A 887 -70.11 32.93 -64.91
N ALA A 888 -70.67 33.54 -63.86
CA ALA A 888 -71.89 33.05 -63.23
C ALA A 888 -73.02 33.07 -64.28
N VAL A 889 -73.62 31.92 -64.59
CA VAL A 889 -74.81 31.87 -65.45
C VAL A 889 -75.96 32.45 -64.63
N PRO A 890 -76.68 33.49 -65.09
CA PRO A 890 -77.88 33.95 -64.39
C PRO A 890 -78.90 32.82 -64.37
N GLU A 891 -79.43 32.45 -63.19
CA GLU A 891 -80.50 31.44 -63.12
C GLU A 891 -81.66 31.84 -64.03
N PRO A 892 -82.25 30.90 -64.81
CA PRO A 892 -83.44 31.22 -65.58
C PRO A 892 -84.64 31.32 -64.63
N ASN A 893 -85.24 32.51 -64.56
CA ASN A 893 -86.46 32.82 -63.85
C ASN A 893 -87.51 31.70 -64.04
N THR A 894 -87.87 31.02 -62.96
CA THR A 894 -88.84 29.91 -62.85
C THR A 894 -90.31 30.33 -63.04
N LEU A 895 -90.60 31.10 -64.09
CA LEU A 895 -91.96 31.60 -64.38
C LEU A 895 -92.44 31.41 -65.83
N ALA A 896 -91.69 30.75 -66.72
CA ALA A 896 -92.06 30.66 -68.15
C ALA A 896 -92.20 29.26 -68.77
N THR A 897 -92.13 28.16 -68.01
CA THR A 897 -92.19 26.79 -68.58
C THR A 897 -93.03 25.81 -67.78
N LEU A 898 -94.31 26.14 -67.55
CA LEU A 898 -95.32 25.14 -67.16
C LEU A 898 -96.74 25.48 -67.67
N CYS A 899 -96.87 25.77 -68.96
CA CYS A 899 -98.14 25.73 -69.67
C CYS A 899 -97.88 25.17 -71.08
N LEU A 900 -98.02 23.85 -71.23
CA LEU A 900 -98.50 23.13 -72.43
C LEU A 900 -98.10 21.65 -72.29
N GLY A 901 -99.09 20.78 -72.05
CA GLY A 901 -98.92 19.33 -72.24
C GLY A 901 -99.47 18.42 -71.15
N THR A 902 -100.75 18.53 -70.80
CA THR A 902 -101.49 17.44 -70.13
C THR A 902 -102.64 16.95 -71.01
N GLY A 903 -102.71 15.63 -71.16
CA GLY A 903 -103.69 14.87 -71.96
C GLY A 903 -102.92 13.83 -72.79
N ILE A 904 -103.09 12.52 -72.65
CA ILE A 904 -104.25 11.68 -72.30
C ILE A 904 -103.68 10.30 -71.87
N VAL A 905 -104.51 9.47 -71.20
CA VAL A 905 -104.44 7.99 -71.07
C VAL A 905 -103.94 7.52 -69.69
N LEU A 906 -104.67 6.81 -68.82
CA LEU A 906 -105.97 6.14 -68.83
C LEU A 906 -106.31 5.74 -67.38
N LEU A 907 -107.56 5.93 -66.93
CA LEU A 907 -108.26 4.99 -66.04
C LEU A 907 -109.74 5.37 -65.97
N VAL A 908 -110.61 4.65 -66.69
CA VAL A 908 -112.02 4.51 -66.28
C VAL A 908 -112.47 3.07 -66.53
N ASN A 909 -112.53 2.30 -65.46
CA ASN A 909 -113.61 1.35 -65.17
C ASN A 909 -113.40 0.90 -63.71
N ARG A 910 -114.34 1.01 -62.77
CA ARG A 910 -115.77 0.76 -62.89
C ARG A 910 -116.53 1.42 -61.73
N ARG A 911 -117.74 1.88 -62.06
CA ARG A 911 -118.80 2.47 -61.24
C ARG A 911 -119.23 1.65 -60.00
N ARG A 912 -119.70 2.38 -58.96
CA ARG A 912 -121.06 2.32 -58.36
C ARG A 912 -121.23 3.52 -57.39
N ARG A 913 -121.95 4.59 -57.74
CA ARG A 913 -123.39 4.92 -57.52
C ARG A 913 -123.88 4.91 -56.05
N ARG A 914 -124.22 6.10 -55.51
CA ARG A 914 -125.49 6.54 -54.84
C ARG A 914 -125.22 7.76 -53.93
N THR A 915 -125.62 8.98 -54.32
CA THR A 915 -126.85 9.75 -53.93
C THR A 915 -126.90 10.31 -52.49
N SER A 916 -127.06 11.64 -52.43
CA SER A 916 -127.45 12.57 -51.33
C SER A 916 -126.59 12.54 -50.07
N ARG A 917 -126.13 13.66 -49.52
CA ARG A 917 -126.67 15.03 -49.47
C ARG A 917 -125.51 16.00 -49.27
#